data_AF-A0A455T346-F1
#
_entry.id   AF-A0A455T346-F1
#
_cell.length_a   1.000
_cell.length_b   1.000
_cell.length_c   1.000
_cell.angle_alpha   90.00
_cell.angle_beta   90.00
_cell.angle_gamma   90.00
#
_symmetry.space_group_name_H-M   'P 1'
#
loop_
_entity.id
_entity.type
_entity.pdbx_description
1 polymer ?
#
loop_
_entity_poly.entity_id
_entity_poly.type
_entity_poly.pdbx_seq_one_letter_code
_entity_poly.pdbx_strand_id
1 'polypeptide(L)'
;MASGLLTKESPQLSELQFRNRVARYRRWLEGNVSPGAERSSSRELAEYQRAASRPILIHGKEVTVFAPFQPERAALHTFSRPQLVILSSLLLAWAASLAWKGPAVLVVVTTLITLLYVAHLLLQFAIVGSHLLTPANGSGDEKIDEHLIRALNNADWPHYTILCPLYREASVVGQMVSALRALDYPRDRLEILLLTEEDDLETRAALKQQALPAHFRVLVVPRGYPRTKARACNYGLLHARGDYLVIYDAEDIPDPLQLKKAVLTFAQHDHSLACVQARLNCYNPTQNLLTRLFTAEYSLWFDVVLPGLQRLGLPLPLGGTSNHFRVSALRAVGGWDAFNVTEDCDLGLRLFQHGFKTVILDSTTYEEANSRLSNWLRQRSRWIKGYMQTYLVYMRHPLVYLRERRLRELCSLQLVIGASAASLLVNPLVWALFLFYVCTAGRYQAFYHLLFPGALLYLGAFCLIFGNFFHLYLNLLALLRRRYYALVPWALLMPCCWLLDSLAAYLALVELLIRPHYWQKTLHGFHLLKQQKPLGQLSSTPVPLTPQRGPGEIEVGLTPIRLSGRAPFRPLRLVLTPETTIRPLPRIRRSRPRDLGILVTFLCACLSSISACIYFFLHQEILLYGDAYAHLRIARSVFDSATPGLAQLGGVWLPLPHVLMLPFVWNDFLWHSGLAGSFVSMACYIIAALYLYRGGLRLTRDRWAAFLCSLVFMLNPNILYLQSTPLTELTLICMMTVAGYYFLSWAQENRPRYLVLAAASTFLATLSRYEGWSFFVCLLLLVSLTSLLKRRSLAEVCANTLVFALLGGFGIALWLAWNRIIFGDTLFFLHGPFSSEMLLSSFARAGRFYTYHNVSLSLLTYLLLSVKTFGPFLLFLSLLSFIFFLLRHRLKPETLALIAFMAPLGFYVLSIYSGQALILLPEIGPGHDPGRLYNDRHGAAVVVPAALLLATLMSSGLRLLRGRLHLLGRLVCAGAICGQACFIAATGIVTLQDGLYGNSCTGTHPVSIYLAKHYNGGLILEDVSPTNFDVSEAGINFRNVIYDGSGQLWQQALRNPGATVDWIVLNPRLSSDRVARALPPDSPLLRPFRLVLIDPRSGMHLYYHRGRPPLPERPIPPELLTAHRLCPND
;
A
#
# COMPACT_ATOMS: atom_id res chain seq x y z
N MET A 1 -42.77 -1.07 -15.20
CA MET A 1 -42.42 -2.50 -15.15
C MET A 1 -41.23 -2.69 -14.23
N ALA A 2 -41.54 -3.02 -12.98
CA ALA A 2 -40.62 -3.15 -11.86
C ALA A 2 -40.80 -4.55 -11.26
N SER A 3 -39.86 -5.47 -11.54
CA SER A 3 -39.73 -6.80 -10.89
C SER A 3 -38.53 -7.57 -11.46
N GLY A 4 -37.32 -7.00 -11.40
CA GLY A 4 -36.15 -7.64 -12.02
C GLY A 4 -34.79 -7.21 -11.47
N LEU A 5 -34.72 -6.89 -10.18
CA LEU A 5 -33.48 -6.52 -9.51
C LEU A 5 -33.48 -7.14 -8.12
N LEU A 6 -32.97 -8.37 -8.00
CA LEU A 6 -32.35 -8.97 -6.80
C LEU A 6 -32.07 -10.44 -7.12
N THR A 7 -30.91 -10.69 -7.75
CA THR A 7 -30.12 -11.95 -7.71
C THR A 7 -29.16 -11.93 -8.91
N LYS A 8 -27.90 -11.56 -8.69
CA LYS A 8 -26.75 -12.00 -9.51
C LYS A 8 -25.44 -11.44 -8.94
N GLU A 9 -24.96 -12.07 -7.88
CA GLU A 9 -23.52 -12.11 -7.59
C GLU A 9 -23.06 -13.55 -7.32
N SER A 10 -23.23 -14.39 -8.34
CA SER A 10 -22.25 -15.41 -8.68
C SER A 10 -22.20 -15.47 -10.21
N PRO A 11 -21.04 -15.70 -10.86
CA PRO A 11 -21.08 -16.09 -12.26
C PRO A 11 -21.74 -17.46 -12.25
N GLN A 12 -23.06 -17.51 -12.47
CA GLN A 12 -23.82 -18.75 -12.61
C GLN A 12 -23.01 -19.64 -13.54
N LEU A 13 -22.36 -20.66 -12.95
CA LEU A 13 -21.84 -21.77 -13.72
C LEU A 13 -23.02 -22.23 -14.58
N SER A 14 -22.78 -22.55 -15.85
CA SER A 14 -23.87 -23.17 -16.62
C SER A 14 -24.39 -24.35 -15.81
N GLU A 15 -25.70 -24.60 -15.84
CA GLU A 15 -26.31 -25.63 -14.99
C GLU A 15 -25.58 -26.98 -15.11
N LEU A 16 -25.12 -27.29 -16.32
CA LEU A 16 -24.24 -28.43 -16.63
C LEU A 16 -22.90 -28.39 -15.87
N GLN A 17 -22.20 -27.26 -15.82
CA GLN A 17 -20.96 -27.11 -15.06
C GLN A 17 -21.19 -27.28 -13.55
N PHE A 18 -22.31 -26.80 -13.01
CA PHE A 18 -22.66 -26.99 -11.61
C PHE A 18 -22.95 -28.47 -11.31
N ARG A 19 -23.80 -29.14 -12.12
CA ARG A 19 -24.10 -30.57 -11.98
C ARG A 19 -22.83 -31.42 -12.06
N ASN A 20 -21.95 -31.15 -13.03
CA ASN A 20 -20.65 -31.83 -13.15
C ASN A 20 -19.75 -31.62 -11.92
N ARG A 21 -19.76 -30.40 -11.36
CA ARG A 21 -19.02 -30.10 -10.13
C ARG A 21 -19.58 -30.90 -8.94
N VAL A 22 -20.90 -30.94 -8.75
CA VAL A 22 -21.56 -31.72 -7.68
C VAL A 22 -21.22 -33.21 -7.81
N ALA A 23 -21.43 -33.81 -8.99
CA ALA A 23 -21.16 -35.23 -9.23
C ALA A 23 -19.68 -35.61 -9.00
N ARG A 24 -18.77 -34.67 -9.20
CA ARG A 24 -17.34 -34.85 -8.97
C ARG A 24 -16.96 -34.85 -7.49
N TYR A 25 -17.54 -33.95 -6.68
CA TYR A 25 -17.34 -34.01 -5.22
C TYR A 25 -18.00 -35.23 -4.62
N ARG A 26 -19.18 -35.62 -5.10
CA ARG A 26 -19.87 -36.81 -4.63
C ARG A 26 -19.02 -38.07 -4.84
N ARG A 27 -18.49 -38.28 -6.05
CA ARG A 27 -17.56 -39.39 -6.33
C ARG A 27 -16.30 -39.36 -5.46
N TRP A 28 -15.77 -38.17 -5.16
CA TRP A 28 -14.60 -38.05 -4.28
C TRP A 28 -14.94 -38.41 -2.83
N LEU A 29 -16.11 -38.01 -2.34
CA LEU A 29 -16.60 -38.36 -1.01
C LEU A 29 -16.83 -39.87 -0.90
N GLU A 30 -17.55 -40.47 -1.87
CA GLU A 30 -17.77 -41.92 -1.97
C GLU A 30 -16.45 -42.71 -2.00
N GLY A 31 -15.44 -42.23 -2.75
CA GLY A 31 -14.15 -42.89 -2.89
C GLY A 31 -13.26 -42.83 -1.63
N ASN A 32 -13.39 -41.80 -0.79
CA ASN A 32 -12.60 -41.66 0.44
C ASN A 32 -13.13 -42.51 1.62
N VAL A 33 -14.28 -43.17 1.47
CA VAL A 33 -14.91 -44.01 2.50
C VAL A 33 -14.47 -45.49 2.35
N SER A 34 -13.52 -45.80 1.45
CA SER A 34 -13.15 -47.19 1.15
C SER A 34 -12.40 -47.89 2.31
N PRO A 35 -12.78 -49.13 2.68
CA PRO A 35 -12.29 -49.85 3.87
C PRO A 35 -10.81 -50.31 3.81
N GLY A 36 -10.12 -50.19 2.67
CA GLY A 36 -8.70 -50.58 2.52
C GLY A 36 -7.71 -49.71 3.32
N ALA A 37 -8.08 -48.47 3.64
CA ALA A 37 -7.24 -47.54 4.41
C ALA A 37 -7.22 -47.84 5.93
N GLU A 38 -8.18 -48.61 6.45
CA GLU A 38 -8.31 -48.91 7.89
C GLU A 38 -7.19 -49.81 8.44
N ARG A 39 -6.57 -50.65 7.60
CA ARG A 39 -5.52 -51.58 8.05
C ARG A 39 -4.13 -50.95 8.16
N SER A 40 -3.75 -49.99 7.31
CA SER A 40 -2.46 -49.28 7.46
C SER A 40 -2.52 -48.22 8.56
N SER A 41 -3.66 -47.54 8.71
CA SER A 41 -3.88 -46.49 9.73
C SER A 41 -3.84 -47.03 11.16
N SER A 42 -4.28 -48.27 11.39
CA SER A 42 -4.26 -48.91 12.71
C SER A 42 -2.84 -49.13 13.24
N ARG A 43 -1.91 -49.53 12.37
CA ARG A 43 -0.50 -49.74 12.74
C ARG A 43 0.23 -48.41 12.96
N GLU A 44 0.04 -47.44 12.07
CA GLU A 44 0.60 -46.09 12.20
C GLU A 44 0.09 -45.40 13.48
N LEU A 45 -1.20 -45.56 13.80
CA LEU A 45 -1.78 -45.07 15.05
C LEU A 45 -1.12 -45.72 16.27
N ALA A 46 -0.95 -47.05 16.27
CA ALA A 46 -0.30 -47.75 17.38
C ALA A 46 1.18 -47.37 17.52
N GLU A 47 1.89 -47.08 16.43
CA GLU A 47 3.26 -46.56 16.46
C GLU A 47 3.31 -45.12 16.99
N TYR A 48 2.42 -44.25 16.52
CA TYR A 48 2.29 -42.89 17.00
C TYR A 48 1.97 -42.87 18.51
N GLN A 49 0.97 -43.63 18.96
CA GLN A 49 0.60 -43.74 20.37
C GLN A 49 1.78 -44.23 21.22
N ARG A 50 2.48 -45.28 20.78
CA ARG A 50 3.68 -45.77 21.48
C ARG A 50 4.79 -44.71 21.57
N ALA A 51 5.01 -43.92 20.53
CA ALA A 51 6.01 -42.85 20.54
C ALA A 51 5.58 -41.66 21.42
N ALA A 52 4.29 -41.30 21.38
CA ALA A 52 3.71 -40.16 22.07
C ALA A 52 3.52 -40.38 23.57
N SER A 53 3.32 -41.62 24.00
CA SER A 53 3.18 -42.00 25.41
C SER A 53 4.51 -42.20 26.15
N ARG A 54 5.66 -42.05 25.48
CA ARG A 54 6.97 -42.17 26.14
C ARG A 54 7.20 -41.00 27.11
N PRO A 55 7.49 -41.28 28.40
CA PRO A 55 7.87 -40.21 29.33
C PRO A 55 9.24 -39.64 28.95
N ILE A 56 9.42 -38.36 29.21
CA ILE A 56 10.69 -37.65 29.08
C ILE A 56 11.15 -37.16 30.45
N LEU A 57 12.46 -37.21 30.69
CA LEU A 57 13.07 -36.76 31.94
C LEU A 57 13.33 -35.25 31.88
N ILE A 58 12.63 -34.49 32.72
CA ILE A 58 12.79 -33.04 32.87
C ILE A 58 13.12 -32.75 34.33
N HIS A 59 14.33 -32.23 34.59
CA HIS A 59 14.81 -31.94 35.95
C HIS A 59 14.64 -33.14 36.93
N GLY A 60 14.91 -34.37 36.46
CA GLY A 60 14.80 -35.58 37.26
C GLY A 60 13.38 -36.12 37.46
N LYS A 61 12.35 -35.51 36.86
CA LYS A 61 10.97 -36.00 36.90
C LYS A 61 10.55 -36.55 35.54
N GLU A 62 9.85 -37.69 35.54
CA GLU A 62 9.22 -38.23 34.35
C GLU A 62 7.97 -37.44 34.00
N VAL A 63 7.90 -37.00 32.74
CA VAL A 63 6.85 -36.13 32.24
C VAL A 63 6.38 -36.64 30.89
N THR A 64 5.07 -36.83 30.71
CA THR A 64 4.48 -37.23 29.42
C THR A 64 3.81 -36.04 28.76
N VAL A 65 4.26 -35.73 27.54
CA VAL A 65 3.75 -34.61 26.71
C VAL A 65 2.72 -35.03 25.67
N PHE A 66 2.43 -36.35 25.59
CA PHE A 66 1.44 -36.97 24.72
C PHE A 66 1.67 -36.76 23.21
N ALA A 67 2.91 -36.49 22.83
CA ALA A 67 3.36 -36.34 21.46
C ALA A 67 4.80 -36.85 21.31
N PRO A 68 5.21 -37.31 20.11
CA PRO A 68 6.59 -37.70 19.87
C PRO A 68 7.56 -36.53 20.14
N PHE A 69 8.36 -36.64 21.19
CA PHE A 69 9.21 -35.54 21.64
C PHE A 69 10.44 -35.36 20.74
N GLN A 70 10.65 -34.13 20.25
CA GLN A 70 11.77 -33.75 19.40
C GLN A 70 12.59 -32.62 20.07
N PRO A 71 13.65 -32.93 20.85
CA PRO A 71 14.35 -31.95 21.68
C PRO A 71 14.87 -30.72 20.92
N GLU A 72 15.38 -30.94 19.69
CA GLU A 72 15.94 -29.87 18.85
C GLU A 72 14.90 -28.93 18.25
N ARG A 73 13.63 -29.33 18.23
CA ARG A 73 12.50 -28.52 17.72
C ARG A 73 11.52 -28.11 18.81
N ALA A 74 11.63 -28.70 20.00
CA ALA A 74 10.83 -28.32 21.16
C ALA A 74 11.36 -27.03 21.78
N ALA A 75 10.43 -26.21 22.24
CA ALA A 75 10.68 -24.95 22.87
C ALA A 75 11.08 -25.09 24.36
N LEU A 76 11.22 -26.33 24.87
CA LEU A 76 11.69 -26.66 26.22
C LEU A 76 12.98 -25.91 26.62
N HIS A 77 13.90 -25.72 25.67
CA HIS A 77 15.07 -24.88 25.86
C HIS A 77 15.00 -23.66 24.93
N THR A 78 14.40 -22.55 25.38
CA THR A 78 14.25 -21.35 24.53
C THR A 78 15.55 -20.92 23.86
N PHE A 79 16.65 -20.87 24.62
CA PHE A 79 17.97 -20.56 24.11
C PHE A 79 18.86 -21.80 24.08
N SER A 80 19.51 -22.05 22.96
CA SER A 80 20.61 -23.02 22.89
C SER A 80 21.91 -22.39 23.40
N ARG A 81 22.83 -23.21 23.94
CA ARG A 81 24.15 -22.72 24.39
C ARG A 81 24.91 -21.94 23.30
N PRO A 82 24.97 -22.42 22.03
CA PRO A 82 25.62 -21.65 20.96
C PRO A 82 24.95 -20.30 20.72
N GLN A 83 23.62 -20.21 20.77
CA GLN A 83 22.91 -18.94 20.63
C GLN A 83 23.26 -17.97 21.75
N LEU A 84 23.30 -18.42 23.02
CA LEU A 84 23.70 -17.56 24.13
C LEU A 84 25.12 -17.04 23.97
N VAL A 85 26.07 -17.90 23.57
CA VAL A 85 27.45 -17.49 23.31
C VAL A 85 27.52 -16.46 22.18
N ILE A 86 26.84 -16.71 21.06
CA ILE A 86 26.82 -15.79 19.92
C ILE A 86 26.17 -14.46 20.30
N LEU A 87 24.98 -14.47 20.91
CA LEU A 87 24.27 -13.26 21.32
C LEU A 87 25.07 -12.45 22.35
N SER A 88 25.67 -13.12 23.33
CA SER A 88 26.52 -12.45 24.33
C SER A 88 27.79 -11.87 23.70
N SER A 89 28.41 -12.60 22.77
CA SER A 89 29.59 -12.12 22.03
C SER A 89 29.25 -10.93 21.14
N LEU A 90 28.11 -10.96 20.44
CA LEU A 90 27.60 -9.85 19.64
C LEU A 90 27.28 -8.63 20.51
N LEU A 91 26.67 -8.83 21.68
CA LEU A 91 26.35 -7.75 22.62
C LEU A 91 27.62 -7.12 23.19
N LEU A 92 28.60 -7.94 23.61
CA LEU A 92 29.89 -7.46 24.10
C LEU A 92 30.69 -6.75 23.01
N ALA A 93 30.73 -7.32 21.79
CA ALA A 93 31.36 -6.68 20.64
C ALA A 93 30.69 -5.36 20.29
N TRP A 94 29.36 -5.29 20.35
CA TRP A 94 28.61 -4.06 20.15
C TRP A 94 28.92 -3.01 21.21
N ALA A 95 28.92 -3.39 22.50
CA ALA A 95 29.26 -2.48 23.60
C ALA A 95 30.71 -1.97 23.53
N ALA A 96 31.67 -2.86 23.23
CA ALA A 96 33.08 -2.50 23.03
C ALA A 96 33.25 -1.58 21.81
N SER A 97 32.55 -1.86 20.71
CA SER A 97 32.59 -1.01 19.51
C SER A 97 31.95 0.36 19.77
N LEU A 98 30.88 0.42 20.56
CA LEU A 98 30.23 1.67 20.96
C LEU A 98 31.16 2.53 21.84
N ALA A 99 31.93 1.91 22.73
CA ALA A 99 32.93 2.59 23.56
C ALA A 99 34.13 3.11 22.72
N TRP A 100 34.54 2.41 21.66
CA TRP A 100 35.63 2.84 20.79
C TRP A 100 35.19 3.86 19.73
N LYS A 101 34.20 3.52 18.90
CA LYS A 101 33.71 4.33 17.76
C LYS A 101 32.19 4.52 17.82
N GLY A 102 31.71 5.11 18.92
CA GLY A 102 30.30 5.32 19.22
C GLY A 102 29.46 5.81 18.03
N PRO A 103 29.79 6.97 17.41
CA PRO A 103 29.01 7.52 16.29
C PRO A 103 28.89 6.57 15.09
N ALA A 104 29.98 5.93 14.68
CA ALA A 104 29.97 5.03 13.53
C ALA A 104 29.11 3.79 13.79
N VAL A 105 29.18 3.23 15.01
CA VAL A 105 28.37 2.08 15.41
C VAL A 105 26.88 2.44 15.44
N LEU A 106 26.53 3.62 15.93
CA LEU A 106 25.14 4.10 15.94
C LEU A 106 24.58 4.24 14.52
N VAL A 107 25.37 4.78 13.57
CA VAL A 107 24.97 4.84 12.15
C VAL A 107 24.75 3.44 11.56
N VAL A 108 25.60 2.47 11.88
CA VAL A 108 25.42 1.09 11.40
C VAL A 108 24.13 0.49 11.97
N VAL A 109 23.85 0.71 13.26
CA VAL A 109 22.64 0.22 13.91
C VAL A 109 21.38 0.85 13.30
N THR A 110 21.34 2.19 13.14
CA THR A 110 20.21 2.88 12.50
C THR A 110 20.05 2.43 11.05
N THR A 111 21.16 2.21 10.32
CA THR A 111 21.13 1.66 8.96
C THR A 111 20.46 0.28 8.92
N LEU A 112 20.87 -0.64 9.79
CA LEU A 112 20.28 -1.99 9.84
C LEU A 112 18.79 -1.95 10.20
N ILE A 113 18.39 -1.08 11.14
CA ILE A 113 16.99 -0.88 11.51
C ILE A 113 16.19 -0.34 10.32
N THR A 114 16.68 0.68 9.63
CA THR A 114 16.00 1.25 8.46
C THR A 114 15.89 0.23 7.33
N LEU A 115 16.96 -0.53 7.04
CA LEU A 115 16.91 -1.60 6.03
C LEU A 115 15.90 -2.69 6.39
N LEU A 116 15.77 -3.04 7.68
CA LEU A 116 14.75 -3.96 8.17
C LEU A 116 13.33 -3.40 7.93
N TYR A 117 13.10 -2.11 8.23
CA TYR A 117 11.81 -1.47 7.97
C TYR A 117 11.48 -1.40 6.49
N VAL A 118 12.46 -1.10 5.62
CA VAL A 118 12.28 -1.12 4.17
C VAL A 118 11.91 -2.52 3.70
N ALA A 119 12.64 -3.55 4.12
CA ALA A 119 12.35 -4.93 3.76
C ALA A 119 10.96 -5.38 4.24
N HIS A 120 10.59 -5.03 5.47
CA HIS A 120 9.25 -5.32 6.01
C HIS A 120 8.16 -4.58 5.23
N LEU A 121 8.35 -3.30 4.91
CA LEU A 121 7.40 -2.51 4.12
C LEU A 121 7.23 -3.09 2.71
N LEU A 122 8.32 -3.47 2.03
CA LEU A 122 8.29 -4.13 0.73
C LEU A 122 7.54 -5.47 0.79
N LEU A 123 7.72 -6.27 1.84
CA LEU A 123 6.97 -7.50 2.05
C LEU A 123 5.47 -7.21 2.23
N GLN A 124 5.11 -6.22 3.05
CA GLN A 124 3.71 -5.81 3.23
C GLN A 124 3.07 -5.37 1.91
N PHE A 125 3.80 -4.60 1.09
CA PHE A 125 3.37 -4.28 -0.26
C PHE A 125 3.18 -5.50 -1.15
N ALA A 126 4.08 -6.48 -1.09
CA ALA A 126 3.97 -7.72 -1.85
C ALA A 126 2.74 -8.54 -1.40
N ILE A 127 2.49 -8.65 -0.09
CA ILE A 127 1.33 -9.33 0.49
C ILE A 127 0.05 -8.66 0.02
N VAL A 128 -0.06 -7.34 0.17
CA VAL A 128 -1.24 -6.56 -0.20
C VAL A 128 -1.43 -6.53 -1.71
N GLY A 129 -0.37 -6.33 -2.49
CA GLY A 129 -0.41 -6.33 -3.95
C GLY A 129 -0.82 -7.69 -4.49
N SER A 130 -0.27 -8.77 -3.95
CA SER A 130 -0.67 -10.13 -4.31
C SER A 130 -2.12 -10.40 -3.92
N HIS A 131 -2.63 -9.86 -2.79
CA HIS A 131 -4.00 -10.10 -2.32
C HIS A 131 -5.09 -9.20 -2.97
N LEU A 132 -4.87 -7.89 -3.01
CA LEU A 132 -5.87 -6.88 -3.38
C LEU A 132 -5.87 -6.50 -4.87
N LEU A 133 -4.72 -6.56 -5.56
CA LEU A 133 -4.62 -6.13 -6.96
C LEU A 133 -4.96 -7.23 -7.96
N THR A 134 -4.93 -8.50 -7.55
CA THR A 134 -5.33 -9.62 -8.42
C THR A 134 -6.85 -9.82 -8.42
N PRO A 135 -7.46 -10.11 -9.59
CA PRO A 135 -8.92 -10.19 -9.73
C PRO A 135 -9.56 -11.31 -8.89
N ALA A 136 -10.76 -11.04 -8.37
CA ALA A 136 -11.54 -11.85 -7.42
C ALA A 136 -11.73 -13.35 -7.78
N ASN A 137 -11.54 -13.75 -9.04
CA ASN A 137 -11.65 -15.15 -9.47
C ASN A 137 -10.42 -16.01 -9.11
N GLY A 138 -9.38 -15.42 -8.53
CA GLY A 138 -8.25 -16.14 -7.96
C GLY A 138 -8.08 -15.84 -6.48
N SER A 139 -9.18 -15.70 -5.71
CA SER A 139 -9.18 -15.40 -4.26
C SER A 139 -8.05 -16.16 -3.54
N GLY A 140 -7.27 -15.45 -2.71
CA GLY A 140 -6.19 -16.06 -1.94
C GLY A 140 -6.77 -17.12 -1.00
N ASP A 141 -8.02 -16.95 -0.62
CA ASP A 141 -8.79 -17.89 0.17
C ASP A 141 -9.55 -18.88 -0.71
N GLU A 142 -9.66 -20.10 -0.20
CA GLU A 142 -10.46 -21.16 -0.77
C GLU A 142 -11.95 -20.90 -0.47
N LYS A 143 -12.78 -20.97 -1.52
CA LYS A 143 -14.22 -20.67 -1.45
C LYS A 143 -15.04 -21.89 -1.82
N ILE A 144 -15.91 -22.30 -0.90
CA ILE A 144 -16.89 -23.36 -1.12
C ILE A 144 -18.27 -22.73 -1.14
N ASP A 145 -18.97 -22.95 -2.25
CA ASP A 145 -20.35 -22.48 -2.46
C ASP A 145 -21.31 -23.26 -1.55
N GLU A 146 -22.18 -22.57 -0.85
CA GLU A 146 -23.21 -23.21 -0.02
C GLU A 146 -24.21 -24.02 -0.84
N HIS A 147 -24.51 -23.62 -2.07
CA HIS A 147 -25.38 -24.40 -2.97
C HIS A 147 -24.77 -25.76 -3.30
N LEU A 148 -23.45 -25.83 -3.41
CA LEU A 148 -22.73 -27.10 -3.59
C LEU A 148 -22.88 -27.99 -2.35
N ILE A 149 -22.76 -27.42 -1.15
CA ILE A 149 -22.93 -28.17 0.11
C ILE A 149 -24.35 -28.72 0.21
N ARG A 150 -25.37 -27.90 -0.06
CA ARG A 150 -26.77 -28.35 -0.04
C ARG A 150 -27.03 -29.49 -1.03
N ALA A 151 -26.43 -29.44 -2.22
CA ALA A 151 -26.53 -30.51 -3.22
C ALA A 151 -25.81 -31.82 -2.81
N LEU A 152 -24.94 -31.76 -1.79
CA LEU A 152 -24.19 -32.87 -1.22
C LEU A 152 -24.68 -33.26 0.19
N ASN A 153 -25.85 -32.77 0.63
CA ASN A 153 -26.33 -33.03 1.99
C ASN A 153 -26.42 -34.52 2.35
N ASN A 154 -26.79 -35.37 1.39
CA ASN A 154 -26.93 -36.83 1.57
C ASN A 154 -25.71 -37.62 1.06
N ALA A 155 -24.55 -36.98 0.91
CA ALA A 155 -23.32 -37.68 0.54
C ALA A 155 -22.69 -38.36 1.77
N ASP A 156 -21.83 -39.35 1.54
CA ASP A 156 -21.06 -40.01 2.61
C ASP A 156 -19.90 -39.12 3.05
N TRP A 157 -20.11 -38.37 4.13
CA TRP A 157 -19.08 -37.50 4.71
C TRP A 157 -18.07 -38.32 5.56
N PRO A 158 -16.77 -37.97 5.54
CA PRO A 158 -15.73 -38.68 6.30
C PRO A 158 -15.87 -38.51 7.82
N HIS A 159 -15.12 -39.28 8.62
CA HIS A 159 -15.13 -39.08 10.07
C HIS A 159 -14.38 -37.80 10.44
N TYR A 160 -14.93 -37.04 11.39
CA TYR A 160 -14.39 -35.76 11.82
C TYR A 160 -14.31 -35.69 13.35
N THR A 161 -13.16 -35.31 13.90
CA THR A 161 -12.99 -35.07 15.34
C THR A 161 -12.84 -33.57 15.63
N ILE A 162 -13.55 -33.07 16.63
CA ILE A 162 -13.36 -31.74 17.22
C ILE A 162 -12.63 -31.92 18.56
N LEU A 163 -11.55 -31.18 18.76
CA LEU A 163 -10.90 -31.03 20.07
C LEU A 163 -11.31 -29.69 20.67
N CYS A 164 -11.81 -29.71 21.91
CA CYS A 164 -12.11 -28.49 22.65
C CYS A 164 -11.39 -28.51 24.01
N PRO A 165 -10.23 -27.84 24.13
CA PRO A 165 -9.48 -27.74 25.38
C PRO A 165 -10.11 -26.74 26.35
N LEU A 166 -10.36 -27.20 27.57
CA LEU A 166 -11.08 -26.48 28.62
C LEU A 166 -10.26 -26.42 29.90
N TYR A 167 -10.06 -25.22 30.42
CA TYR A 167 -9.43 -25.01 31.73
C TYR A 167 -9.98 -23.76 32.43
N ARG A 168 -10.79 -23.98 33.45
CA ARG A 168 -11.50 -22.97 34.24
C ARG A 168 -12.42 -22.10 33.37
N GLU A 169 -13.24 -22.77 32.55
CA GLU A 169 -14.11 -22.15 31.53
C GLU A 169 -15.60 -22.41 31.81
N ALA A 170 -15.97 -22.70 33.06
CA ALA A 170 -17.34 -23.06 33.44
C ALA A 170 -18.40 -22.05 32.96
N SER A 171 -18.07 -20.75 32.93
CA SER A 171 -18.97 -19.67 32.52
C SER A 171 -19.35 -19.71 31.04
N VAL A 172 -18.48 -20.21 30.16
CA VAL A 172 -18.69 -20.21 28.69
C VAL A 172 -19.16 -21.56 28.15
N VAL A 173 -19.20 -22.61 28.98
CA VAL A 173 -19.63 -23.97 28.60
C VAL A 173 -20.98 -23.99 27.88
N GLY A 174 -21.96 -23.23 28.35
CA GLY A 174 -23.29 -23.18 27.71
C GLY A 174 -23.24 -22.64 26.28
N GLN A 175 -22.51 -21.54 26.06
CA GLN A 175 -22.28 -20.95 24.74
C GLN A 175 -21.55 -21.93 23.82
N MET A 176 -20.46 -22.51 24.32
CA MET A 176 -19.65 -23.48 23.59
C MET A 176 -20.48 -24.66 23.07
N VAL A 177 -21.25 -25.31 23.97
CA VAL A 177 -22.09 -26.46 23.61
C VAL A 177 -23.17 -26.04 22.61
N SER A 178 -23.74 -24.85 22.76
CA SER A 178 -24.70 -24.31 21.79
C SER A 178 -24.06 -24.12 20.41
N ALA A 179 -22.86 -23.55 20.34
CA ALA A 179 -22.14 -23.32 19.09
C ALA A 179 -21.77 -24.65 18.41
N LEU A 180 -21.28 -25.63 19.18
CA LEU A 180 -20.94 -26.96 18.67
C LEU A 180 -22.17 -27.73 18.17
N ARG A 181 -23.33 -27.60 18.84
CA ARG A 181 -24.61 -28.18 18.39
C ARG A 181 -25.14 -27.58 17.09
N ALA A 182 -24.75 -26.34 16.78
CA ALA A 182 -25.17 -25.64 15.57
C ALA A 182 -24.41 -26.08 14.31
N LEU A 183 -23.30 -26.83 14.45
CA LEU A 183 -22.52 -27.33 13.32
C LEU A 183 -23.35 -28.34 12.49
N ASP A 184 -23.40 -28.11 11.18
CA ASP A 184 -24.07 -28.98 10.22
C ASP A 184 -23.09 -30.06 9.72
N TYR A 185 -23.09 -31.19 10.41
CA TYR A 185 -22.35 -32.41 10.05
C TYR A 185 -23.12 -33.67 10.49
N PRO A 186 -23.02 -34.80 9.76
CA PRO A 186 -23.66 -36.04 10.20
C PRO A 186 -23.16 -36.47 11.59
N ARG A 187 -24.11 -36.68 12.53
CA ARG A 187 -23.80 -36.92 13.95
C ARG A 187 -23.07 -38.24 14.21
N ASP A 188 -23.31 -39.23 13.36
CA ASP A 188 -22.66 -40.54 13.36
C ASP A 188 -21.22 -40.48 12.81
N ARG A 189 -20.88 -39.42 12.08
CA ARG A 189 -19.53 -39.15 11.55
C ARG A 189 -18.77 -38.08 12.32
N LEU A 190 -19.40 -37.44 13.30
CA LEU A 190 -18.80 -36.40 14.13
C LEU A 190 -18.41 -36.96 15.50
N GLU A 191 -17.22 -36.61 15.97
CA GLU A 191 -16.75 -36.85 17.34
C GLU A 191 -16.34 -35.51 17.95
N ILE A 192 -16.74 -35.24 19.19
CA ILE A 192 -16.39 -34.02 19.92
C ILE A 192 -15.72 -34.42 21.23
N LEU A 193 -14.43 -34.12 21.36
CA LEU A 193 -13.63 -34.40 22.54
C LEU A 193 -13.46 -33.13 23.37
N LEU A 194 -14.12 -33.08 24.52
CA LEU A 194 -14.01 -31.99 25.50
C LEU A 194 -12.87 -32.34 26.47
N LEU A 195 -11.75 -31.64 26.39
CA LEU A 195 -10.52 -31.96 27.09
C LEU A 195 -10.44 -31.10 28.35
N THR A 196 -10.59 -31.71 29.53
CA THR A 196 -10.57 -30.99 30.82
C THR A 196 -9.36 -31.40 31.64
N GLU A 197 -8.67 -30.46 32.29
CA GLU A 197 -7.60 -30.81 33.24
C GLU A 197 -8.18 -31.52 34.47
N GLU A 198 -7.45 -32.47 35.04
CA GLU A 198 -7.88 -33.29 36.19
C GLU A 198 -8.39 -32.47 37.38
N ASP A 199 -7.85 -31.29 37.64
CA ASP A 199 -8.23 -30.41 38.75
C ASP A 199 -9.38 -29.43 38.45
N ASP A 200 -9.93 -29.43 37.23
CA ASP A 200 -11.01 -28.53 36.81
C ASP A 200 -12.40 -29.12 37.09
N LEU A 201 -12.76 -29.23 38.37
CA LEU A 201 -14.04 -29.78 38.81
C LEU A 201 -15.23 -28.91 38.40
N GLU A 202 -15.08 -27.59 38.42
CA GLU A 202 -16.14 -26.62 38.12
C GLU A 202 -16.61 -26.73 36.66
N THR A 203 -15.66 -26.74 35.71
CA THR A 203 -16.00 -26.87 34.29
C THR A 203 -16.64 -28.23 33.99
N ARG A 204 -16.16 -29.31 34.62
CA ARG A 204 -16.80 -30.63 34.50
C ARG A 204 -18.21 -30.67 35.07
N ALA A 205 -18.48 -29.97 36.18
CA ALA A 205 -19.82 -29.85 36.73
C ALA A 205 -20.75 -29.11 35.76
N ALA A 206 -20.29 -28.00 35.17
CA ALA A 206 -21.03 -27.28 34.13
C ALA A 206 -21.32 -28.15 32.89
N LEU A 207 -20.34 -28.95 32.44
CA LEU A 207 -20.51 -29.88 31.31
C LEU A 207 -21.57 -30.96 31.59
N LYS A 208 -21.60 -31.52 32.80
CA LYS A 208 -22.61 -32.53 33.20
C LYS A 208 -24.03 -31.99 33.10
N GLN A 209 -24.24 -30.69 33.28
CA GLN A 209 -25.55 -30.05 33.20
C GLN A 209 -26.07 -29.84 31.76
N GLN A 210 -25.22 -30.00 30.74
CA GLN A 210 -25.58 -29.65 29.35
C GLN A 210 -26.36 -30.72 28.57
N ALA A 211 -26.63 -31.90 29.15
CA ALA A 211 -27.25 -33.04 28.46
C ALA A 211 -26.55 -33.39 27.12
N LEU A 212 -25.27 -33.76 27.21
CA LEU A 212 -24.40 -33.98 26.05
C LEU A 212 -24.80 -35.24 25.25
N PRO A 213 -25.01 -35.16 23.92
CA PRO A 213 -25.26 -36.32 23.06
C PRO A 213 -24.08 -37.32 23.00
N ALA A 214 -24.33 -38.53 22.50
CA ALA A 214 -23.33 -39.62 22.44
C ALA A 214 -22.04 -39.29 21.66
N HIS A 215 -22.09 -38.38 20.69
CA HIS A 215 -20.91 -37.94 19.94
C HIS A 215 -20.03 -36.94 20.71
N PHE A 216 -20.46 -36.48 21.88
CA PHE A 216 -19.64 -35.69 22.81
C PHE A 216 -19.01 -36.61 23.85
N ARG A 217 -17.68 -36.51 24.03
CA ARG A 217 -16.91 -37.27 25.01
C ARG A 217 -16.06 -36.32 25.84
N VAL A 218 -16.21 -36.39 27.15
CA VAL A 218 -15.34 -35.65 28.08
C VAL A 218 -14.11 -36.49 28.37
N LEU A 219 -12.92 -35.99 28.04
CA LEU A 219 -11.64 -36.61 28.35
C LEU A 219 -10.95 -35.81 29.45
N VAL A 220 -10.54 -36.51 30.50
CA VAL A 220 -9.76 -35.91 31.59
C VAL A 220 -8.28 -36.05 31.25
N VAL A 221 -7.60 -34.92 31.08
CA VAL A 221 -6.16 -34.87 30.80
C VAL A 221 -5.42 -35.14 32.12
N PRO A 222 -4.53 -36.14 32.18
CA PRO A 222 -3.79 -36.45 33.41
C PRO A 222 -2.92 -35.27 33.85
N ARG A 223 -2.74 -35.08 35.15
CA ARG A 223 -1.77 -34.10 35.68
C ARG A 223 -0.38 -34.27 35.07
N GLY A 224 0.29 -33.15 34.79
CA GLY A 224 1.65 -33.14 34.28
C GLY A 224 2.16 -31.74 33.94
N TYR A 225 3.41 -31.69 33.47
CA TYR A 225 4.09 -30.46 33.06
C TYR A 225 4.41 -30.53 31.55
N PRO A 226 4.43 -29.42 30.80
CA PRO A 226 3.85 -28.12 31.15
C PRO A 226 2.32 -28.20 31.06
N ARG A 227 1.61 -27.34 31.80
CA ARG A 227 0.14 -27.25 31.74
C ARG A 227 -0.26 -26.24 30.67
N THR A 228 -0.45 -26.73 29.44
CA THR A 228 -0.71 -25.91 28.25
C THR A 228 -1.81 -26.51 27.39
N LYS A 229 -2.45 -25.66 26.57
CA LYS A 229 -3.42 -26.07 25.54
C LYS A 229 -2.85 -27.15 24.61
N ALA A 230 -1.62 -26.96 24.12
CA ALA A 230 -0.91 -27.91 23.27
C ALA A 230 -0.84 -29.32 23.87
N ARG A 231 -0.51 -29.46 25.17
CA ARG A 231 -0.45 -30.76 25.86
C ARG A 231 -1.83 -31.43 25.93
N ALA A 232 -2.88 -30.67 26.22
CA ALA A 232 -4.25 -31.17 26.22
C ALA A 232 -4.65 -31.65 24.80
N CYS A 233 -4.40 -30.84 23.77
CA CYS A 233 -4.67 -31.20 22.37
C CYS A 233 -3.91 -32.46 21.94
N ASN A 234 -2.65 -32.62 22.33
CA ASN A 234 -1.87 -33.84 22.09
C ASN A 234 -2.51 -35.08 22.73
N TYR A 235 -3.00 -34.95 23.98
CA TYR A 235 -3.76 -36.02 24.64
C TYR A 235 -5.05 -36.35 23.85
N GLY A 236 -5.79 -35.33 23.40
CA GLY A 236 -6.96 -35.50 22.54
C GLY A 236 -6.63 -36.23 21.22
N LEU A 237 -5.50 -35.91 20.59
CA LEU A 237 -5.06 -36.51 19.32
C LEU A 237 -4.77 -38.02 19.43
N LEU A 238 -4.39 -38.51 20.61
CA LEU A 238 -4.25 -39.95 20.88
C LEU A 238 -5.58 -40.70 20.82
N HIS A 239 -6.67 -40.00 21.15
CA HIS A 239 -8.02 -40.55 21.22
C HIS A 239 -8.90 -40.21 20.01
N ALA A 240 -8.44 -39.31 19.14
CA ALA A 240 -9.16 -38.86 17.96
C ALA A 240 -9.32 -39.98 16.92
N ARG A 241 -10.57 -40.17 16.47
CA ARG A 241 -10.97 -41.22 15.50
C ARG A 241 -11.21 -40.69 14.09
N GLY A 242 -11.32 -39.38 13.91
CA GLY A 242 -11.60 -38.77 12.60
C GLY A 242 -10.44 -38.86 11.62
N ASP A 243 -10.78 -38.86 10.32
CA ASP A 243 -9.83 -38.64 9.23
C ASP A 243 -9.34 -37.19 9.22
N TYR A 244 -10.23 -36.29 9.64
CA TYR A 244 -10.00 -34.86 9.79
C TYR A 244 -10.21 -34.44 11.24
N LEU A 245 -9.47 -33.41 11.65
CA LEU A 245 -9.53 -32.88 13.01
C LEU A 245 -9.51 -31.36 13.03
N VAL A 246 -10.28 -30.75 13.92
CA VAL A 246 -10.23 -29.30 14.18
C VAL A 246 -10.12 -29.03 15.67
N ILE A 247 -9.48 -27.91 16.03
CA ILE A 247 -9.51 -27.37 17.39
C ILE A 247 -10.48 -26.19 17.43
N TYR A 248 -11.34 -26.14 18.44
CA TYR A 248 -12.11 -24.96 18.82
C TYR A 248 -11.84 -24.59 20.28
N ASP A 249 -11.59 -23.31 20.53
CA ASP A 249 -11.51 -22.76 21.89
C ASP A 249 -12.91 -22.66 22.52
N ALA A 250 -12.96 -22.48 23.85
CA ALA A 250 -14.20 -22.58 24.62
C ALA A 250 -15.21 -21.49 24.26
N GLU A 251 -14.75 -20.32 23.85
CA GLU A 251 -15.56 -19.16 23.48
C GLU A 251 -15.99 -19.14 22.01
N ASP A 252 -15.44 -20.03 21.19
CA ASP A 252 -15.57 -19.97 19.73
C ASP A 252 -17.00 -20.22 19.25
N ILE A 253 -17.38 -19.44 18.23
CA ILE A 253 -18.62 -19.60 17.48
C ILE A 253 -18.26 -19.82 16.01
N PRO A 254 -17.99 -21.07 15.59
CA PRO A 254 -17.68 -21.38 14.20
C PRO A 254 -18.91 -21.24 13.29
N ASP A 255 -18.67 -20.92 12.02
CA ASP A 255 -19.68 -21.00 10.96
C ASP A 255 -20.29 -22.42 10.90
N PRO A 256 -21.63 -22.57 10.95
CA PRO A 256 -22.31 -23.87 10.94
C PRO A 256 -21.85 -24.83 9.83
N LEU A 257 -21.47 -24.31 8.66
CA LEU A 257 -21.05 -25.11 7.52
C LEU A 257 -19.53 -25.36 7.45
N GLN A 258 -18.75 -24.87 8.44
CA GLN A 258 -17.29 -24.80 8.38
C GLN A 258 -16.64 -26.17 8.18
N LEU A 259 -17.12 -27.23 8.87
CA LEU A 259 -16.56 -28.59 8.73
C LEU A 259 -16.70 -29.10 7.29
N LYS A 260 -17.91 -29.00 6.70
CA LYS A 260 -18.16 -29.39 5.30
C LYS A 260 -17.34 -28.55 4.33
N LYS A 261 -17.23 -27.23 4.56
CA LYS A 261 -16.38 -26.33 3.76
C LYS A 261 -14.90 -26.76 3.82
N ALA A 262 -14.39 -27.15 4.98
CA ALA A 262 -13.02 -27.63 5.13
C ALA A 262 -12.78 -28.97 4.39
N VAL A 263 -13.67 -29.96 4.54
CA VAL A 263 -13.58 -31.25 3.81
C VAL A 263 -13.55 -31.03 2.30
N LEU A 264 -14.49 -30.24 1.77
CA LEU A 264 -14.54 -29.97 0.33
C LEU A 264 -13.34 -29.14 -0.15
N THR A 265 -12.67 -28.40 0.73
CA THR A 265 -11.41 -27.73 0.42
C THR A 265 -10.26 -28.74 0.31
N PHE A 266 -10.17 -29.71 1.24
CA PHE A 266 -9.21 -30.81 1.09
C PHE A 266 -9.41 -31.60 -0.20
N ALA A 267 -10.65 -31.77 -0.66
CA ALA A 267 -10.96 -32.44 -1.93
C ALA A 267 -10.48 -31.67 -3.19
N GLN A 268 -10.24 -30.36 -3.09
CA GLN A 268 -9.71 -29.55 -4.20
C GLN A 268 -8.20 -29.64 -4.36
N HIS A 269 -7.50 -30.15 -3.35
CA HIS A 269 -6.06 -30.19 -3.29
C HIS A 269 -5.55 -31.63 -3.20
N ASP A 270 -4.27 -31.81 -3.45
CA ASP A 270 -3.58 -33.09 -3.26
C ASP A 270 -3.34 -33.38 -1.77
N HIS A 271 -2.76 -34.54 -1.46
CA HIS A 271 -2.42 -34.94 -0.09
C HIS A 271 -1.31 -34.08 0.57
N SER A 272 -0.67 -33.17 -0.17
CA SER A 272 0.27 -32.20 0.44
C SER A 272 -0.46 -31.11 1.24
N LEU A 273 -1.77 -30.92 1.06
CA LEU A 273 -2.54 -30.01 1.91
C LEU A 273 -2.80 -30.65 3.27
N ALA A 274 -2.05 -30.22 4.29
CA ALA A 274 -2.15 -30.74 5.65
C ALA A 274 -3.14 -29.96 6.51
N CYS A 275 -3.23 -28.64 6.31
CA CYS A 275 -4.03 -27.74 7.15
C CYS A 275 -4.88 -26.76 6.33
N VAL A 276 -6.13 -26.59 6.72
CA VAL A 276 -7.06 -25.56 6.24
C VAL A 276 -7.38 -24.66 7.44
N GLN A 277 -6.91 -23.42 7.42
CA GLN A 277 -7.16 -22.41 8.46
C GLN A 277 -8.44 -21.64 8.13
N ALA A 278 -9.45 -21.68 8.99
CA ALA A 278 -10.57 -20.74 8.88
C ALA A 278 -10.16 -19.34 9.36
N ARG A 279 -10.84 -18.30 8.89
CA ARG A 279 -10.60 -16.94 9.34
C ARG A 279 -11.18 -16.73 10.74
N LEU A 280 -10.55 -15.86 11.53
CA LEU A 280 -11.07 -15.46 12.84
C LEU A 280 -11.54 -14.01 12.83
N ASN A 281 -12.55 -13.71 13.62
CA ASN A 281 -12.98 -12.35 13.92
C ASN A 281 -13.76 -12.32 15.25
N CYS A 282 -14.28 -11.18 15.69
CA CYS A 282 -14.86 -11.05 17.02
C CYS A 282 -16.39 -10.92 16.97
N TYR A 283 -17.12 -11.57 17.90
CA TYR A 283 -18.59 -11.41 18.01
C TYR A 283 -19.03 -10.19 18.84
N ASN A 284 -18.13 -9.59 19.62
CA ASN A 284 -18.35 -8.38 20.43
C ASN A 284 -17.62 -7.11 19.90
N PRO A 285 -17.61 -6.83 18.58
CA PRO A 285 -16.74 -5.82 17.99
C PRO A 285 -17.06 -4.39 18.46
N THR A 286 -18.27 -4.14 18.94
CA THR A 286 -18.76 -2.80 19.32
C THR A 286 -18.75 -2.54 20.83
N GLN A 287 -18.34 -3.51 21.66
CA GLN A 287 -18.46 -3.45 23.12
C GLN A 287 -17.76 -2.24 23.75
N ASN A 288 -16.53 -1.93 23.32
CA ASN A 288 -15.81 -0.71 23.70
C ASN A 288 -14.72 -0.38 22.66
N LEU A 289 -13.92 0.66 22.91
CA LEU A 289 -12.86 1.06 21.98
C LEU A 289 -11.82 -0.06 21.74
N LEU A 290 -11.42 -0.78 22.80
CA LEU A 290 -10.43 -1.85 22.70
C LEU A 290 -10.91 -2.99 21.81
N THR A 291 -12.18 -3.40 21.93
CA THR A 291 -12.75 -4.46 21.07
C THR A 291 -12.85 -4.03 19.61
N ARG A 292 -13.10 -2.74 19.34
CA ARG A 292 -13.14 -2.19 17.98
C ARG A 292 -11.77 -2.25 17.31
N LEU A 293 -10.73 -1.85 18.04
CA LEU A 293 -9.35 -1.90 17.54
C LEU A 293 -8.89 -3.34 17.34
N PHE A 294 -9.17 -4.22 18.31
CA PHE A 294 -8.88 -5.65 18.21
C PHE A 294 -9.52 -6.29 16.96
N THR A 295 -10.81 -5.99 16.71
CA THR A 295 -11.55 -6.48 15.54
C THR A 295 -10.91 -6.04 14.22
N ALA A 296 -10.41 -4.81 14.18
CA ALA A 296 -9.78 -4.25 13.00
C ALA A 296 -8.41 -4.90 12.71
N GLU A 297 -7.61 -5.18 13.74
CA GLU A 297 -6.36 -5.95 13.61
C GLU A 297 -6.61 -7.38 13.12
N TYR A 298 -7.63 -8.05 13.67
CA TYR A 298 -8.04 -9.38 13.24
C TYR A 298 -8.48 -9.42 11.79
N SER A 299 -9.26 -8.41 11.38
CA SER A 299 -9.67 -8.26 9.99
C SER A 299 -8.45 -8.10 9.08
N LEU A 300 -7.45 -7.30 9.49
CA LEU A 300 -6.22 -7.14 8.72
C LEU A 300 -5.45 -8.46 8.61
N TRP A 301 -5.24 -9.15 9.73
CA TRP A 301 -4.46 -10.38 9.78
C TRP A 301 -5.10 -11.52 8.97
N PHE A 302 -6.36 -11.86 9.25
CA PHE A 302 -7.02 -13.02 8.66
C PHE A 302 -7.61 -12.78 7.26
N ASP A 303 -7.99 -11.55 6.91
CA ASP A 303 -8.60 -11.27 5.60
C ASP A 303 -7.63 -10.71 4.55
N VAL A 304 -6.43 -10.25 4.95
CA VAL A 304 -5.45 -9.63 4.05
C VAL A 304 -4.06 -10.25 4.19
N VAL A 305 -3.50 -10.32 5.40
CA VAL A 305 -2.11 -10.77 5.59
C VAL A 305 -1.94 -12.26 5.29
N LEU A 306 -2.66 -13.15 5.99
CA LEU A 306 -2.55 -14.60 5.77
C LEU A 306 -2.91 -15.02 4.33
N PRO A 307 -3.98 -14.51 3.71
CA PRO A 307 -4.29 -14.84 2.32
C PRO A 307 -3.24 -14.31 1.33
N GLY A 308 -2.59 -13.19 1.64
CA GLY A 308 -1.45 -12.67 0.88
C GLY A 308 -0.21 -13.54 1.05
N LEU A 309 0.10 -14.01 2.26
CA LEU A 309 1.17 -14.98 2.52
C LEU A 309 0.91 -16.33 1.84
N GLN A 310 -0.34 -16.78 1.72
CA GLN A 310 -0.67 -17.99 0.96
C GLN A 310 -0.44 -17.83 -0.54
N ARG A 311 -0.80 -16.67 -1.10
CA ARG A 311 -0.46 -16.33 -2.50
C ARG A 311 1.04 -16.17 -2.69
N LEU A 312 1.71 -15.74 -1.62
CA LEU A 312 3.13 -15.87 -1.31
C LEU A 312 3.86 -16.86 -2.21
N GLY A 313 3.55 -18.16 -2.16
CA GLY A 313 3.19 -18.98 -1.00
C GLY A 313 4.34 -19.17 -0.01
N LEU A 314 4.25 -18.44 1.09
CA LEU A 314 5.17 -18.43 2.24
C LEU A 314 4.54 -19.25 3.39
N PRO A 315 5.32 -19.66 4.41
CA PRO A 315 4.78 -20.27 5.61
C PRO A 315 3.68 -19.41 6.25
N LEU A 316 2.59 -20.05 6.69
CA LEU A 316 1.48 -19.39 7.37
C LEU A 316 1.60 -19.62 8.87
N PRO A 317 1.80 -18.56 9.69
CA PRO A 317 1.55 -18.66 11.13
C PRO A 317 0.07 -18.96 11.33
N LEU A 318 -0.26 -20.15 11.86
CA LEU A 318 -1.64 -20.53 12.11
C LEU A 318 -2.24 -19.67 13.22
N GLY A 319 -3.56 -19.47 13.18
CA GLY A 319 -4.29 -18.95 14.34
C GLY A 319 -4.44 -20.04 15.40
N GLY A 320 -4.81 -19.67 16.63
CA GLY A 320 -4.91 -20.63 17.74
C GLY A 320 -6.08 -21.61 17.63
N THR A 321 -7.02 -21.35 16.72
CA THR A 321 -8.26 -22.12 16.57
C THR A 321 -8.69 -22.21 15.11
N SER A 322 -9.68 -23.08 14.85
CA SER A 322 -10.24 -23.37 13.52
C SER A 322 -9.19 -23.79 12.50
N ASN A 323 -8.18 -24.51 12.99
CA ASN A 323 -7.20 -25.20 12.16
C ASN A 323 -7.74 -26.60 11.86
N HIS A 324 -8.17 -26.83 10.63
CA HIS A 324 -8.64 -28.14 10.18
C HIS A 324 -7.46 -28.92 9.62
N PHE A 325 -7.17 -30.09 10.15
CA PHE A 325 -6.04 -30.93 9.76
C PHE A 325 -6.50 -32.23 9.11
N ARG A 326 -5.70 -32.73 8.18
CA ARG A 326 -5.64 -34.18 7.96
C ARG A 326 -4.92 -34.81 9.14
N VAL A 327 -5.57 -35.75 9.83
CA VAL A 327 -5.02 -36.34 11.07
C VAL A 327 -3.70 -37.07 10.81
N SER A 328 -3.57 -37.75 9.67
CA SER A 328 -2.32 -38.41 9.27
C SER A 328 -1.15 -37.43 9.14
N ALA A 329 -1.37 -36.27 8.50
CA ALA A 329 -0.33 -35.24 8.35
C ALA A 329 0.06 -34.62 9.70
N LEU A 330 -0.92 -34.36 10.58
CA LEU A 330 -0.67 -33.82 11.92
C LEU A 330 0.14 -34.79 12.80
N ARG A 331 -0.19 -36.09 12.75
CA ARG A 331 0.57 -37.14 13.44
C ARG A 331 1.98 -37.29 12.88
N ALA A 332 2.13 -37.19 11.55
CA ALA A 332 3.44 -37.29 10.88
C ALA A 332 4.42 -36.18 11.31
N VAL A 333 3.94 -34.97 11.60
CA VAL A 333 4.79 -33.87 12.11
C VAL A 333 4.93 -33.85 13.64
N GLY A 334 4.36 -34.83 14.33
CA GLY A 334 4.51 -35.02 15.77
C GLY A 334 3.56 -34.20 16.65
N GLY A 335 2.42 -33.72 16.12
CA GLY A 335 1.45 -32.93 16.89
C GLY A 335 1.97 -31.55 17.30
N TRP A 336 1.42 -31.00 18.39
CA TRP A 336 1.76 -29.67 18.91
C TRP A 336 2.96 -29.72 19.86
N ASP A 337 3.80 -28.68 19.87
CA ASP A 337 4.84 -28.55 20.90
C ASP A 337 4.24 -28.10 22.24
N ALA A 338 4.27 -28.98 23.24
CA ALA A 338 3.73 -28.72 24.56
C ALA A 338 4.39 -27.52 25.28
N PHE A 339 5.65 -27.19 24.95
CA PHE A 339 6.44 -26.15 25.63
C PHE A 339 6.37 -24.77 24.97
N ASN A 340 5.75 -24.68 23.79
CA ASN A 340 5.56 -23.43 23.08
C ASN A 340 4.23 -22.78 23.51
N VAL A 341 4.26 -21.49 23.84
CA VAL A 341 3.06 -20.74 24.26
C VAL A 341 2.22 -20.21 23.08
N THR A 342 2.74 -20.37 21.85
CA THR A 342 2.05 -20.20 20.55
C THR A 342 2.37 -21.43 19.68
N GLU A 343 1.81 -22.56 20.07
CA GLU A 343 1.98 -23.86 19.40
C GLU A 343 1.47 -23.87 17.95
N ASP A 344 0.52 -23.00 17.65
CA ASP A 344 -0.10 -22.78 16.35
C ASP A 344 0.89 -22.21 15.33
N CYS A 345 1.60 -21.13 15.70
CA CYS A 345 2.62 -20.50 14.88
C CYS A 345 3.73 -21.51 14.52
N ASP A 346 4.25 -22.22 15.53
CA ASP A 346 5.25 -23.26 15.35
C ASP A 346 4.75 -24.41 14.45
N LEU A 347 3.55 -24.92 14.69
CA LEU A 347 2.98 -25.99 13.87
C LEU A 347 2.84 -25.57 12.39
N GLY A 348 2.42 -24.33 12.12
CA GLY A 348 2.35 -23.77 10.77
C GLY A 348 3.71 -23.78 10.05
N LEU A 349 4.77 -23.32 10.74
CA LEU A 349 6.12 -23.39 10.20
C LEU A 349 6.59 -24.84 10.02
N ARG A 350 6.30 -25.72 10.98
CA ARG A 350 6.73 -27.12 10.95
C ARG A 350 6.08 -27.89 9.80
N LEU A 351 4.79 -27.68 9.55
CA LEU A 351 4.09 -28.25 8.41
C LEU A 351 4.78 -27.82 7.10
N PHE A 352 5.07 -26.53 6.96
CA PHE A 352 5.77 -26.01 5.78
C PHE A 352 7.15 -26.67 5.63
N GLN A 353 7.91 -26.83 6.71
CA GLN A 353 9.23 -27.45 6.65
C GLN A 353 9.22 -28.92 6.25
N HIS A 354 8.11 -29.63 6.44
CA HIS A 354 7.90 -31.00 5.95
C HIS A 354 7.31 -31.05 4.54
N GLY A 355 7.22 -29.91 3.84
CA GLY A 355 6.69 -29.83 2.48
C GLY A 355 5.17 -29.83 2.39
N PHE A 356 4.47 -29.75 3.53
CA PHE A 356 3.02 -29.62 3.54
C PHE A 356 2.58 -28.18 3.23
N LYS A 357 1.38 -28.07 2.67
CA LYS A 357 0.71 -26.81 2.37
C LYS A 357 -0.32 -26.49 3.44
N THR A 358 -0.58 -25.19 3.58
CA THR A 358 -1.68 -24.65 4.36
C THR A 358 -2.44 -23.64 3.51
N VAL A 359 -3.76 -23.62 3.61
CA VAL A 359 -4.63 -22.66 2.92
C VAL A 359 -5.62 -22.01 3.88
N ILE A 360 -6.05 -20.80 3.55
CA ILE A 360 -7.07 -20.03 4.25
C ILE A 360 -8.44 -20.33 3.63
N LEU A 361 -9.42 -20.63 4.47
CA LEU A 361 -10.80 -20.90 4.09
C LEU A 361 -11.67 -19.64 4.27
N ASP A 362 -12.53 -19.35 3.29
CA ASP A 362 -13.55 -18.30 3.38
C ASP A 362 -14.74 -18.75 4.26
N SER A 363 -14.44 -19.00 5.53
CA SER A 363 -15.37 -19.33 6.61
C SER A 363 -14.83 -18.67 7.88
N THR A 364 -15.70 -18.06 8.69
CA THR A 364 -15.28 -17.31 9.88
C THR A 364 -15.70 -18.04 11.15
N THR A 365 -14.79 -18.14 12.11
CA THR A 365 -15.10 -18.40 13.52
C THR A 365 -15.06 -17.09 14.28
N TYR A 366 -16.08 -16.85 15.10
CA TYR A 366 -16.15 -15.67 15.94
C TYR A 366 -15.69 -15.97 17.37
N GLU A 367 -14.77 -15.17 17.89
CA GLU A 367 -14.22 -15.27 19.26
C GLU A 367 -14.53 -14.00 20.09
N GLU A 368 -14.23 -14.04 21.39
CA GLU A 368 -14.36 -12.88 22.26
C GLU A 368 -13.17 -11.92 22.13
N ALA A 369 -13.40 -10.71 21.62
CA ALA A 369 -12.41 -9.65 21.76
C ALA A 369 -12.26 -9.27 23.24
N ASN A 370 -11.01 -9.16 23.68
CA ASN A 370 -10.71 -8.74 25.03
C ASN A 370 -11.20 -7.32 25.32
N SER A 371 -12.16 -7.19 26.23
CA SER A 371 -12.78 -5.92 26.59
C SER A 371 -12.11 -5.21 27.78
N ARG A 372 -11.18 -5.88 28.49
CA ARG A 372 -10.41 -5.32 29.61
C ARG A 372 -8.93 -5.22 29.27
N LEU A 373 -8.34 -4.04 29.45
CA LEU A 373 -6.95 -3.77 29.08
C LEU A 373 -5.95 -4.71 29.77
N SER A 374 -6.13 -5.03 31.05
CA SER A 374 -5.20 -5.92 31.77
C SER A 374 -5.28 -7.38 31.32
N ASN A 375 -6.43 -7.84 30.82
CA ASN A 375 -6.57 -9.18 30.22
C ASN A 375 -6.02 -9.19 28.79
N TRP A 376 -6.26 -8.11 28.04
CA TRP A 376 -5.69 -7.88 26.71
C TRP A 376 -4.16 -7.89 26.73
N LEU A 377 -3.53 -7.15 27.64
CA LEU A 377 -2.06 -7.10 27.78
C LEU A 377 -1.47 -8.48 28.08
N ARG A 378 -2.14 -9.29 28.93
CA ARG A 378 -1.73 -10.67 29.21
C ARG A 378 -1.82 -11.57 27.98
N GLN A 379 -2.90 -11.47 27.22
CA GLN A 379 -3.05 -12.22 25.97
C GLN A 379 -1.98 -11.82 24.94
N ARG A 380 -1.76 -10.51 24.75
CA ARG A 380 -0.82 -10.00 23.74
C ARG A 380 0.64 -10.28 24.08
N SER A 381 1.04 -10.07 25.33
CA SER A 381 2.39 -10.41 25.78
C SER A 381 2.66 -11.92 25.60
N ARG A 382 1.68 -12.79 25.87
CA ARG A 382 1.79 -14.23 25.60
C ARG A 382 2.02 -14.53 24.11
N TRP A 383 1.25 -13.93 23.21
CA TRP A 383 1.41 -14.15 21.76
C TRP A 383 2.78 -13.70 21.26
N ILE A 384 3.19 -12.48 21.65
CA ILE A 384 4.48 -11.92 21.26
C ILE A 384 5.63 -12.77 21.81
N LYS A 385 5.52 -13.23 23.07
CA LYS A 385 6.50 -14.15 23.69
C LYS A 385 6.62 -15.45 22.91
N GLY A 386 5.50 -16.04 22.49
CA GLY A 386 5.50 -17.26 21.70
C GLY A 386 6.10 -17.07 20.31
N TYR A 387 5.88 -15.93 19.66
CA TYR A 387 6.54 -15.59 18.40
C TYR A 387 8.05 -15.46 18.58
N MET A 388 8.51 -14.78 19.65
CA MET A 388 9.93 -14.69 19.99
C MET A 388 10.54 -16.08 20.28
N GLN A 389 9.85 -16.91 21.05
CA GLN A 389 10.26 -18.28 21.37
C GLN A 389 10.37 -19.14 20.10
N THR A 390 9.35 -19.10 19.23
CA THR A 390 9.32 -19.82 17.95
C THR A 390 10.45 -19.35 17.04
N TYR A 391 10.68 -18.05 16.92
CA TYR A 391 11.80 -17.50 16.17
C TYR A 391 13.15 -18.04 16.66
N LEU A 392 13.39 -18.02 17.98
CA LEU A 392 14.63 -18.52 18.58
C LEU A 392 14.83 -20.01 18.35
N VAL A 393 13.78 -20.84 18.44
CA VAL A 393 13.84 -22.29 18.15
C VAL A 393 14.29 -22.53 16.71
N TYR A 394 13.69 -21.84 15.74
CA TYR A 394 14.00 -22.01 14.32
C TYR A 394 15.35 -21.38 13.93
N MET A 395 15.86 -20.44 14.72
CA MET A 395 17.18 -19.82 14.56
C MET A 395 18.31 -20.53 15.30
N ARG A 396 18.12 -21.77 15.77
CA ARG A 396 19.21 -22.59 16.36
C ARG A 396 20.25 -23.00 15.31
N HIS A 397 19.81 -23.26 14.07
CA HIS A 397 20.67 -23.71 12.96
C HIS A 397 20.40 -22.94 11.67
N PRO A 398 20.64 -21.61 11.61
CA PRO A 398 20.26 -20.78 10.47
C PRO A 398 20.99 -21.15 9.15
N LEU A 399 22.18 -21.73 9.24
CA LEU A 399 22.96 -22.17 8.08
C LEU A 399 22.30 -23.34 7.31
N VAL A 400 21.40 -24.09 7.95
CA VAL A 400 20.65 -25.18 7.29
C VAL A 400 19.80 -24.63 6.15
N TYR A 401 19.15 -23.47 6.34
CA TYR A 401 18.36 -22.84 5.29
C TYR A 401 19.21 -22.45 4.07
N LEU A 402 20.46 -22.01 4.29
CA LEU A 402 21.37 -21.68 3.21
C LEU A 402 21.83 -22.95 2.48
N ARG A 403 22.24 -23.98 3.22
CA ARG A 403 22.69 -25.27 2.69
C ARG A 403 21.59 -25.99 1.90
N GLU A 404 20.36 -25.93 2.37
CA GLU A 404 19.19 -26.54 1.71
C GLU A 404 18.56 -25.63 0.63
N ARG A 405 19.13 -24.45 0.36
CA ARG A 405 18.62 -23.46 -0.61
C ARG A 405 17.20 -22.97 -0.32
N ARG A 406 16.82 -22.91 0.96
CA ARG A 406 15.51 -22.48 1.49
C ARG A 406 15.50 -21.01 1.88
N LEU A 407 16.13 -20.16 1.05
CA LEU A 407 16.28 -18.72 1.32
C LEU A 407 14.93 -18.02 1.51
N ARG A 408 13.92 -18.43 0.75
CA ARG A 408 12.58 -17.86 0.85
C ARG A 408 11.91 -18.10 2.19
N GLU A 409 12.12 -19.28 2.77
CA GLU A 409 11.62 -19.61 4.10
C GLU A 409 12.38 -18.83 5.17
N LEU A 410 13.70 -18.72 5.04
CA LEU A 410 14.51 -17.89 5.92
C LEU A 410 14.05 -16.43 5.88
N CYS A 411 13.88 -15.84 4.69
CA CYS A 411 13.36 -14.48 4.55
C CYS A 411 11.97 -14.32 5.16
N SER A 412 11.08 -15.31 5.00
CA SER A 412 9.77 -15.29 5.65
C SER A 412 9.88 -15.33 7.18
N LEU A 413 10.73 -16.20 7.73
CA LEU A 413 10.98 -16.29 9.17
C LEU A 413 11.56 -14.97 9.71
N GLN A 414 12.51 -14.38 8.99
CA GLN A 414 13.12 -13.10 9.35
C GLN A 414 12.12 -11.95 9.31
N LEU A 415 11.28 -11.84 8.28
CA LEU A 415 10.43 -10.67 8.07
C LEU A 415 9.03 -10.78 8.70
N VAL A 416 8.41 -11.97 8.70
CA VAL A 416 7.04 -12.17 9.22
C VAL A 416 7.02 -12.40 10.73
N ILE A 417 8.04 -13.08 11.26
CA ILE A 417 8.09 -13.40 12.70
C ILE A 417 9.13 -12.53 13.40
N GLY A 418 10.38 -12.59 12.94
CA GLY A 418 11.49 -11.84 13.56
C GLY A 418 11.28 -10.33 13.53
N ALA A 419 11.13 -9.75 12.34
CA ALA A 419 11.02 -8.30 12.14
C ALA A 419 9.74 -7.74 12.76
N SER A 420 8.62 -8.47 12.68
CA SER A 420 7.37 -8.04 13.32
C SER A 420 7.51 -7.97 14.85
N ALA A 421 8.12 -8.98 15.49
CA ALA A 421 8.39 -8.94 16.93
C ALA A 421 9.42 -7.85 17.31
N ALA A 422 10.50 -7.72 16.52
CA ALA A 422 11.54 -6.72 16.75
C ALA A 422 11.02 -5.28 16.57
N SER A 423 10.15 -5.04 15.59
CA SER A 423 9.58 -3.71 15.33
C SER A 423 8.75 -3.21 16.51
N LEU A 424 8.03 -4.09 17.22
CA LEU A 424 7.28 -3.71 18.42
C LEU A 424 8.19 -3.20 19.55
N LEU A 425 9.44 -3.68 19.62
CA LEU A 425 10.42 -3.18 20.59
C LEU A 425 11.08 -1.88 20.10
N VAL A 426 11.40 -1.78 18.81
CA VAL A 426 12.16 -0.65 18.26
C VAL A 426 11.29 0.59 18.00
N ASN A 427 10.02 0.44 17.63
CA ASN A 427 9.14 1.53 17.22
C ASN A 427 9.03 2.68 18.25
N PRO A 428 8.81 2.44 19.56
CA PRO A 428 8.73 3.51 20.53
C PRO A 428 9.99 4.38 20.60
N LEU A 429 11.18 3.78 20.42
CA LEU A 429 12.45 4.50 20.41
C LEU A 429 12.56 5.40 19.18
N VAL A 430 12.21 4.89 18.00
CA VAL A 430 12.26 5.67 16.75
C VAL A 430 11.24 6.80 16.77
N TRP A 431 10.03 6.56 17.28
CA TRP A 431 9.02 7.60 17.48
C TRP A 431 9.45 8.66 18.49
N ALA A 432 10.07 8.26 19.60
CA ALA A 432 10.61 9.19 20.59
C ALA A 432 11.74 10.06 19.99
N LEU A 433 12.64 9.48 19.19
CA LEU A 433 13.68 10.23 18.48
C LEU A 433 13.10 11.24 17.49
N PHE A 434 12.06 10.87 16.74
CA PHE A 434 11.37 11.77 15.84
C PHE A 434 10.66 12.91 16.60
N LEU A 435 9.93 12.59 17.68
CA LEU A 435 9.29 13.60 18.52
C LEU A 435 10.33 14.55 19.14
N PHE A 436 11.46 14.04 19.60
CA PHE A 436 12.57 14.85 20.09
C PHE A 436 13.10 15.82 19.03
N TYR A 437 13.27 15.36 17.78
CA TYR A 437 13.67 16.23 16.66
C TYR A 437 12.67 17.37 16.41
N VAL A 438 11.36 17.04 16.38
CA VAL A 438 10.29 18.03 16.16
C VAL A 438 10.17 19.02 17.32
N CYS A 439 10.13 18.54 18.56
CA CYS A 439 9.95 19.37 19.76
C CYS A 439 11.14 20.30 20.02
N THR A 440 12.34 19.93 19.59
CA THR A 440 13.53 20.78 19.73
C THR A 440 13.70 21.76 18.58
N ALA A 441 12.75 21.82 17.65
CA ALA A 441 12.80 22.66 16.44
C ALA A 441 14.13 22.55 15.67
N GLY A 442 14.74 21.35 15.68
CA GLY A 442 16.04 21.13 15.05
C GLY A 442 17.24 21.72 15.79
N ARG A 443 17.10 22.21 17.04
CA ARG A 443 18.25 22.72 17.82
C ARG A 443 19.39 21.70 17.96
N TYR A 444 19.06 20.41 17.99
CA TYR A 444 20.03 19.30 18.01
C TYR A 444 20.14 18.59 16.65
N GLN A 445 19.93 19.32 15.55
CA GLN A 445 19.96 18.77 14.19
C GLN A 445 21.31 18.10 13.86
N ALA A 446 22.43 18.63 14.34
CA ALA A 446 23.75 18.02 14.12
C ALA A 446 23.86 16.60 14.71
N PHE A 447 23.30 16.38 15.91
CA PHE A 447 23.25 15.05 16.52
C PHE A 447 22.30 14.12 15.76
N TYR A 448 21.17 14.64 15.28
CA TYR A 448 20.22 13.85 14.50
C TYR A 448 20.81 13.40 13.14
N HIS A 449 21.49 14.31 12.43
CA HIS A 449 22.19 14.00 11.17
C HIS A 449 23.40 13.09 11.36
N LEU A 450 24.00 13.08 12.55
CA LEU A 450 25.02 12.10 12.91
C LEU A 450 24.42 10.69 12.96
N LEU A 451 23.21 10.52 13.53
CA LEU A 451 22.53 9.23 13.60
C LEU A 451 21.89 8.81 12.27
N PHE A 452 21.41 9.78 11.51
CA PHE A 452 20.75 9.60 10.22
C PHE A 452 21.46 10.44 9.15
N PRO A 453 22.55 9.93 8.55
CA PRO A 453 23.18 10.57 7.39
C PRO A 453 22.18 10.72 6.24
N GLY A 454 22.39 11.67 5.33
CA GLY A 454 21.38 12.13 4.35
C GLY A 454 20.55 11.02 3.68
N ALA A 455 21.17 10.03 3.04
CA ALA A 455 20.45 8.93 2.39
C ALA A 455 19.60 8.10 3.37
N LEU A 456 20.14 7.83 4.56
CA LEU A 456 19.46 7.10 5.62
C LEU A 456 18.32 7.92 6.22
N LEU A 457 18.49 9.23 6.38
CA LEU A 457 17.46 10.15 6.84
C LEU A 457 16.23 10.10 5.94
N TYR A 458 16.41 10.22 4.62
CA TYR A 458 15.30 10.20 3.67
C TYR A 458 14.60 8.84 3.66
N LEU A 459 15.36 7.74 3.67
CA LEU A 459 14.79 6.39 3.69
C LEU A 459 14.05 6.10 5.00
N GLY A 460 14.62 6.53 6.13
CA GLY A 460 14.01 6.43 7.45
C GLY A 460 12.74 7.28 7.56
N ALA A 461 12.75 8.52 7.07
CA ALA A 461 11.58 9.39 7.00
C ALA A 461 10.48 8.80 6.11
N PHE A 462 10.85 8.19 4.98
CA PHE A 462 9.90 7.47 4.13
C PHE A 462 9.23 6.31 4.88
N CYS A 463 10.01 5.44 5.53
CA CYS A 463 9.46 4.35 6.34
C CYS A 463 8.59 4.87 7.50
N LEU A 464 9.02 5.94 8.17
CA LEU A 464 8.29 6.53 9.28
C LEU A 464 6.95 7.13 8.83
N ILE A 465 6.95 7.96 7.79
CA ILE A 465 5.74 8.68 7.36
C ILE A 465 4.85 7.75 6.52
N PHE A 466 5.40 7.23 5.41
CA PHE A 466 4.64 6.41 4.49
C PHE A 466 4.35 5.02 5.06
N GLY A 467 5.31 4.37 5.73
CA GLY A 467 5.10 3.02 6.29
C GLY A 467 4.03 2.97 7.38
N ASN A 468 4.01 3.95 8.31
CA ASN A 468 2.96 4.04 9.32
C ASN A 468 1.60 4.40 8.69
N PHE A 469 1.56 5.36 7.76
CA PHE A 469 0.34 5.68 7.01
C PHE A 469 -0.20 4.44 6.26
N PHE A 470 0.67 3.68 5.61
CA PHE A 470 0.29 2.49 4.87
C PHE A 470 -0.32 1.43 5.80
N HIS A 471 0.32 1.13 6.94
CA HIS A 471 -0.22 0.16 7.89
C HIS A 471 -1.55 0.60 8.52
N LEU A 472 -1.70 1.90 8.82
CA LEU A 472 -2.98 2.49 9.23
C LEU A 472 -4.04 2.27 8.14
N TYR A 473 -3.71 2.62 6.89
CA TYR A 473 -4.63 2.50 5.77
C TYR A 473 -5.10 1.06 5.54
N LEU A 474 -4.22 0.07 5.71
CA LEU A 474 -4.57 -1.35 5.58
C LEU A 474 -5.62 -1.79 6.60
N ASN A 475 -5.60 -1.27 7.83
CA ASN A 475 -6.65 -1.55 8.83
C ASN A 475 -8.02 -1.04 8.36
N LEU A 476 -8.09 0.15 7.76
CA LEU A 476 -9.34 0.67 7.19
C LEU A 476 -9.83 -0.20 6.03
N LEU A 477 -8.93 -0.64 5.14
CA LEU A 477 -9.29 -1.49 4.01
C LEU A 477 -9.80 -2.86 4.44
N ALA A 478 -9.20 -3.44 5.48
CA ALA A 478 -9.62 -4.72 6.02
C ALA A 478 -11.06 -4.65 6.56
N LEU A 479 -11.37 -3.63 7.36
CA LEU A 479 -12.73 -3.37 7.85
C LEU A 479 -13.73 -3.12 6.70
N LEU A 480 -13.33 -2.34 5.69
CA LEU A 480 -14.17 -2.07 4.52
C LEU A 480 -14.48 -3.35 3.74
N ARG A 481 -13.52 -4.28 3.63
CA ARG A 481 -13.72 -5.58 2.98
C ARG A 481 -14.73 -6.47 3.70
N ARG A 482 -14.73 -6.43 5.04
CA ARG A 482 -15.73 -7.09 5.90
C ARG A 482 -17.06 -6.35 6.00
N ARG A 483 -17.17 -5.16 5.41
CA ARG A 483 -18.34 -4.27 5.51
C ARG A 483 -18.61 -3.80 6.95
N TYR A 484 -17.58 -3.74 7.80
CA TYR A 484 -17.64 -3.17 9.15
C TYR A 484 -17.49 -1.64 9.11
N TYR A 485 -18.39 -1.00 8.36
CA TYR A 485 -18.29 0.43 8.04
C TYR A 485 -18.28 1.32 9.28
N ALA A 486 -19.06 0.98 10.31
CA ALA A 486 -19.13 1.74 11.56
C ALA A 486 -17.81 1.71 12.37
N LEU A 487 -16.93 0.74 12.09
CA LEU A 487 -15.63 0.60 12.75
C LEU A 487 -14.51 1.39 12.04
N VAL A 488 -14.70 1.73 10.76
CA VAL A 488 -13.65 2.35 9.93
C VAL A 488 -13.09 3.66 10.53
N PRO A 489 -13.92 4.59 11.06
CA PRO A 489 -13.37 5.79 11.71
C PRO A 489 -12.50 5.48 12.94
N TRP A 490 -12.80 4.40 13.67
CA TRP A 490 -12.04 4.02 14.86
C TRP A 490 -10.67 3.45 14.53
N ALA A 491 -10.46 2.95 13.30
CA ALA A 491 -9.14 2.50 12.86
C ALA A 491 -8.11 3.65 12.82
N LEU A 492 -8.54 4.92 12.79
CA LEU A 492 -7.64 6.08 12.95
C LEU A 492 -6.89 6.08 14.29
N LEU A 493 -7.40 5.38 15.30
CA LEU A 493 -6.79 5.24 16.62
C LEU A 493 -5.84 4.03 16.73
N MET A 494 -5.55 3.33 15.62
CA MET A 494 -4.60 2.23 15.60
C MET A 494 -3.20 2.56 16.11
N PRO A 495 -2.62 3.75 15.87
CA PRO A 495 -1.32 4.09 16.44
C PRO A 495 -1.29 4.01 17.97
N CYS A 496 -2.41 4.28 18.65
CA CYS A 496 -2.52 4.10 20.10
C CYS A 496 -2.49 2.61 20.49
N CYS A 497 -3.05 1.72 19.67
CA CYS A 497 -2.97 0.27 19.87
C CYS A 497 -1.53 -0.22 19.72
N TRP A 498 -0.79 0.28 18.71
CA TRP A 498 0.60 -0.12 18.48
C TRP A 498 1.53 0.23 19.64
N LEU A 499 1.27 1.34 20.35
CA LEU A 499 1.97 1.67 21.60
C LEU A 499 1.68 0.64 22.70
N LEU A 500 0.43 0.17 22.81
CA LEU A 500 0.06 -0.88 23.75
C LEU A 500 0.65 -2.25 23.36
N ASP A 501 0.72 -2.58 22.07
CA ASP A 501 1.40 -3.78 21.59
C ASP A 501 2.91 -3.71 21.90
N SER A 502 3.51 -2.53 21.77
CA SER A 502 4.92 -2.31 22.13
C SER A 502 5.15 -2.53 23.63
N LEU A 503 4.25 -2.01 24.48
CA LEU A 503 4.27 -2.29 25.93
C LEU A 503 4.15 -3.80 26.21
N ALA A 504 3.22 -4.48 25.54
CA ALA A 504 3.07 -5.93 25.64
C ALA A 504 4.33 -6.68 25.17
N ALA A 505 5.05 -6.17 24.16
CA ALA A 505 6.30 -6.75 23.69
C ALA A 505 7.44 -6.62 24.71
N TYR A 506 7.56 -5.50 25.42
CA TYR A 506 8.53 -5.37 26.51
C TYR A 506 8.23 -6.34 27.66
N LEU A 507 6.95 -6.49 28.04
CA LEU A 507 6.53 -7.48 29.03
C LEU A 507 6.84 -8.91 28.57
N ALA A 508 6.56 -9.21 27.30
CA ALA A 508 6.86 -10.49 26.68
C ALA A 508 8.35 -10.83 26.72
N LEU A 509 9.21 -9.84 26.43
CA LEU A 509 10.67 -10.00 26.45
C LEU A 509 11.17 -10.33 27.86
N VAL A 510 10.70 -9.59 28.88
CA VAL A 510 11.05 -9.86 30.29
C VAL A 510 10.57 -11.26 30.70
N GLU A 511 9.34 -11.63 30.35
CA GLU A 511 8.81 -12.96 30.65
C GLU A 511 9.53 -14.10 29.93
N LEU A 512 9.97 -13.89 28.69
CA LEU A 512 10.73 -14.88 27.93
C LEU A 512 12.03 -15.24 28.65
N LEU A 513 12.66 -14.25 29.30
CA LEU A 513 13.91 -14.42 30.04
C LEU A 513 13.70 -15.07 31.41
N ILE A 514 12.64 -14.69 32.14
CA ILE A 514 12.44 -15.12 33.54
C ILE A 514 11.55 -16.37 33.63
N ARG A 515 10.52 -16.49 32.78
CA ARG A 515 9.47 -17.54 32.85
C ARG A 515 9.01 -17.97 31.43
N PRO A 516 9.88 -18.61 30.63
CA PRO A 516 9.61 -18.89 29.21
C PRO A 516 8.36 -19.75 28.98
N HIS A 517 8.15 -20.79 29.80
CA HIS A 517 7.00 -21.72 29.65
C HIS A 517 5.76 -21.29 30.43
N TYR A 518 5.77 -20.10 31.06
CA TYR A 518 4.62 -19.65 31.82
C TYR A 518 3.49 -19.23 30.88
N TRP A 519 2.37 -19.94 30.95
CA TRP A 519 1.19 -19.66 30.16
C TRP A 519 0.23 -18.75 30.92
N GLN A 520 0.15 -17.48 30.49
CA GLN A 520 -0.87 -16.55 31.00
C GLN A 520 -2.22 -16.87 30.36
N LYS A 521 -3.09 -17.54 31.13
CA LYS A 521 -4.46 -17.85 30.72
C LYS A 521 -5.25 -16.56 30.51
N THR A 522 -5.86 -16.44 29.33
CA THR A 522 -6.87 -15.42 29.03
C THR A 522 -8.18 -15.80 29.72
N LEU A 523 -8.79 -14.86 30.42
CA LEU A 523 -10.14 -15.03 30.97
C LEU A 523 -11.20 -14.67 29.92
N HIS A 524 -12.24 -15.51 29.79
CA HIS A 524 -13.36 -15.31 28.88
C HIS A 524 -14.69 -15.11 29.63
N GLY A 525 -15.73 -14.70 28.90
CA GLY A 525 -17.08 -14.46 29.42
C GLY A 525 -17.34 -13.04 29.92
N PHE A 526 -16.50 -12.07 29.56
CA PHE A 526 -16.72 -10.67 29.98
C PHE A 526 -17.97 -10.05 29.36
N HIS A 527 -18.39 -10.52 28.18
CA HIS A 527 -19.66 -10.11 27.57
C HIS A 527 -20.89 -10.63 28.34
N LEU A 528 -20.79 -11.75 29.05
CA LEU A 528 -21.88 -12.34 29.84
C LEU A 528 -22.16 -11.55 31.13
N LEU A 529 -21.13 -10.92 31.72
CA LEU A 529 -21.26 -10.11 32.93
C LEU A 529 -22.20 -8.89 32.77
N LYS A 530 -22.43 -8.43 31.53
CA LYS A 530 -23.33 -7.30 31.25
C LYS A 530 -24.81 -7.71 31.17
N GLN A 531 -25.10 -9.01 31.02
CA GLN A 531 -26.47 -9.55 30.91
C GLN A 531 -27.07 -9.97 32.25
N GLN A 532 -26.27 -10.11 33.31
CA GLN A 532 -26.78 -10.33 34.65
C GLN A 532 -27.28 -9.01 35.26
N LYS A 533 -28.57 -8.69 35.07
CA LYS A 533 -29.29 -7.90 36.08
C LYS A 533 -29.25 -8.68 37.41
N PRO A 534 -29.05 -8.04 38.56
CA PRO A 534 -28.99 -8.75 39.83
C PRO A 534 -30.37 -9.34 40.13
N LEU A 535 -30.51 -10.65 39.93
CA LEU A 535 -31.55 -11.43 40.59
C LEU A 535 -31.12 -11.56 42.06
N GLY A 536 -32.03 -11.19 42.95
CA GLY A 536 -31.80 -11.10 44.39
C GLY A 536 -31.11 -12.32 44.97
N GLN A 537 -30.19 -12.05 45.90
CA GLN A 537 -29.48 -13.02 46.70
C GLN A 537 -30.45 -14.02 47.34
N LEU A 538 -30.34 -15.30 46.95
CA LEU A 538 -30.74 -16.40 47.81
C LEU A 538 -29.45 -17.03 48.34
N SER A 539 -29.20 -16.75 49.62
CA SER A 539 -28.12 -17.29 50.42
C SER A 539 -28.27 -18.81 50.57
N SER A 540 -27.25 -19.57 50.18
CA SER A 540 -27.00 -20.90 50.73
C SER A 540 -25.56 -20.97 51.25
N THR A 541 -25.46 -21.23 52.55
CA THR A 541 -24.25 -21.35 53.34
C THR A 541 -23.44 -22.61 52.96
N PRO A 542 -22.10 -22.58 52.99
CA PRO A 542 -21.29 -23.77 52.78
C PRO A 542 -21.06 -24.54 54.09
N VAL A 543 -21.24 -25.86 54.02
CA VAL A 543 -20.88 -26.84 55.06
C VAL A 543 -19.43 -27.30 54.84
N PRO A 544 -18.57 -27.42 55.87
CA PRO A 544 -17.20 -27.89 55.72
C PRO A 544 -17.10 -29.41 55.82
N LEU A 545 -16.35 -30.05 54.91
CA LEU A 545 -16.00 -31.47 54.99
C LEU A 545 -14.50 -31.63 55.33
N THR A 546 -14.27 -32.43 56.37
CA THR A 546 -12.99 -32.90 56.90
C THR A 546 -12.32 -33.95 55.99
N PRO A 547 -10.98 -34.10 56.00
CA PRO A 547 -10.27 -35.11 55.23
C PRO A 547 -10.03 -36.39 56.04
N GLN A 548 -10.40 -37.55 55.50
CA GLN A 548 -9.95 -38.86 55.99
C GLN A 548 -8.67 -39.31 55.28
N ARG A 549 -7.74 -39.86 56.09
CA ARG A 549 -6.53 -40.59 55.68
C ARG A 549 -6.85 -42.08 55.52
N GLY A 550 -6.12 -42.75 54.62
CA GLY A 550 -5.96 -44.21 54.55
C GLY A 550 -4.76 -44.61 53.66
N PRO A 551 -4.11 -45.77 53.89
CA PRO A 551 -2.65 -45.91 53.85
C PRO A 551 -2.11 -46.82 52.72
N GLY A 552 -0.79 -46.86 52.55
CA GLY A 552 -0.10 -47.97 51.89
C GLY A 552 1.09 -47.57 51.02
N GLU A 553 2.28 -47.44 51.63
CA GLU A 553 3.56 -47.47 50.94
C GLU A 553 3.89 -48.90 50.48
N ILE A 554 4.29 -49.06 49.23
CA ILE A 554 5.02 -50.23 48.74
C ILE A 554 6.23 -49.72 47.97
N GLU A 555 7.41 -49.97 48.53
CA GLU A 555 8.72 -49.83 47.89
C GLU A 555 8.86 -50.87 46.76
N VAL A 556 9.29 -50.44 45.58
CA VAL A 556 9.91 -51.33 44.59
C VAL A 556 11.17 -50.63 44.06
N GLY A 557 12.32 -51.21 44.39
CA GLY A 557 13.63 -50.74 43.96
C GLY A 557 13.83 -50.86 42.44
N LEU A 558 14.47 -49.84 41.86
CA LEU A 558 14.98 -49.86 40.50
C LEU A 558 16.44 -49.43 40.51
N THR A 559 17.32 -50.38 40.22
CA THR A 559 18.72 -50.14 39.86
C THR A 559 18.83 -49.20 38.64
N PRO A 560 19.68 -48.18 38.66
CA PRO A 560 19.82 -47.26 37.53
C PRO A 560 20.72 -47.88 36.44
N ILE A 561 20.14 -48.16 35.28
CA ILE A 561 20.93 -48.40 34.06
C ILE A 561 21.38 -47.03 33.54
N ARG A 562 22.69 -46.76 33.61
CA ARG A 562 23.33 -45.65 32.89
C ARG A 562 23.22 -45.88 31.39
N LEU A 563 22.52 -44.99 30.68
CA LEU A 563 22.65 -44.87 29.22
C LEU A 563 23.56 -43.67 28.89
N SER A 564 24.85 -43.93 28.82
CA SER A 564 25.78 -43.17 27.99
C SER A 564 25.56 -43.59 26.54
N GLY A 565 25.09 -42.69 25.68
CA GLY A 565 24.96 -43.00 24.26
C GLY A 565 24.25 -41.93 23.46
N ARG A 566 25.04 -41.04 22.83
CA ARG A 566 24.61 -40.27 21.66
C ARG A 566 24.29 -41.24 20.52
N ALA A 567 23.04 -41.65 20.38
CA ALA A 567 22.56 -42.25 19.14
C ALA A 567 21.71 -41.21 18.39
N PRO A 568 22.00 -40.89 17.12
CA PRO A 568 21.15 -40.03 16.33
C PRO A 568 19.82 -40.75 16.11
N PHE A 569 18.72 -40.12 16.53
CA PHE A 569 17.38 -40.61 16.27
C PHE A 569 17.18 -40.68 14.76
N ARG A 570 16.96 -41.88 14.21
CA ARG A 570 16.44 -42.00 12.84
C ARG A 570 15.04 -41.37 12.85
N PRO A 571 14.74 -40.36 12.01
CA PRO A 571 13.38 -39.88 11.89
C PRO A 571 12.49 -41.08 11.55
N LEU A 572 11.28 -41.14 12.12
CA LEU A 572 10.22 -42.00 11.63
C LEU A 572 10.13 -41.75 10.13
N ARG A 573 10.69 -42.66 9.32
CA ARG A 573 10.43 -42.74 7.88
C ARG A 573 9.01 -43.26 7.78
N LEU A 574 8.04 -42.42 8.11
CA LEU A 574 6.74 -42.46 7.47
C LEU A 574 7.02 -42.07 6.01
N VAL A 575 7.53 -43.05 5.26
CA VAL A 575 7.38 -43.04 3.82
C VAL A 575 5.87 -43.09 3.66
N LEU A 576 5.25 -41.94 3.43
CA LEU A 576 3.96 -41.88 2.77
C LEU A 576 4.21 -42.51 1.40
N THR A 577 4.16 -43.84 1.31
CA THR A 577 3.99 -44.51 0.03
C THR A 577 2.64 -44.00 -0.48
N PRO A 578 2.58 -43.37 -1.66
CA PRO A 578 1.33 -42.91 -2.23
C PRO A 578 0.56 -44.13 -2.77
N GLU A 579 0.25 -45.11 -1.91
CA GLU A 579 -0.61 -46.23 -2.26
C GLU A 579 -2.05 -45.79 -2.10
N THR A 580 -2.55 -45.24 -3.21
CA THR A 580 -3.91 -44.75 -3.57
C THR A 580 -3.88 -43.28 -3.96
N THR A 581 -3.31 -43.01 -5.14
CA THR A 581 -3.42 -41.69 -5.78
C THR A 581 -4.85 -41.42 -6.21
N ILE A 582 -5.71 -40.96 -5.29
CA ILE A 582 -6.90 -40.20 -5.67
C ILE A 582 -6.38 -38.88 -6.27
N ARG A 583 -6.36 -38.78 -7.59
CA ARG A 583 -5.87 -37.58 -8.29
C ARG A 583 -6.69 -36.37 -7.84
N PRO A 584 -6.03 -35.23 -7.50
CA PRO A 584 -6.74 -33.99 -7.20
C PRO A 584 -7.58 -33.56 -8.41
N LEU A 585 -8.72 -32.93 -8.14
CA LEU A 585 -9.63 -32.50 -9.20
C LEU A 585 -8.96 -31.37 -10.02
N PRO A 586 -8.86 -31.48 -11.36
CA PRO A 586 -8.23 -30.44 -12.17
C PRO A 586 -8.97 -29.10 -12.02
N ARG A 587 -8.19 -28.03 -11.78
CA ARG A 587 -8.70 -26.64 -11.71
C ARG A 587 -9.17 -26.19 -13.09
N ILE A 588 -10.40 -25.68 -13.17
CA ILE A 588 -10.94 -25.10 -14.40
C ILE A 588 -10.22 -23.78 -14.68
N ARG A 589 -9.26 -23.78 -15.63
CA ARG A 589 -8.66 -22.54 -16.15
C ARG A 589 -9.66 -21.87 -17.09
N ARG A 590 -10.18 -20.70 -16.70
CA ARG A 590 -10.95 -19.83 -17.61
C ARG A 590 -9.96 -19.04 -18.48
N SER A 591 -9.96 -19.27 -19.79
CA SER A 591 -9.31 -18.37 -20.75
C SER A 591 -10.13 -17.08 -20.86
N ARG A 592 -9.48 -15.91 -20.78
CA ARG A 592 -10.11 -14.62 -21.05
C ARG A 592 -9.86 -14.26 -22.52
N PRO A 593 -10.88 -13.83 -23.27
CA PRO A 593 -10.65 -13.27 -24.60
C PRO A 593 -9.82 -11.98 -24.48
N ARG A 594 -8.80 -11.83 -25.32
CA ARG A 594 -8.02 -10.59 -25.44
C ARG A 594 -8.88 -9.53 -26.11
N ASP A 595 -8.98 -8.35 -25.52
CA ASP A 595 -9.68 -7.22 -26.16
C ASP A 595 -8.77 -6.61 -27.23
N LEU A 596 -9.14 -6.76 -28.51
CA LEU A 596 -8.34 -6.25 -29.63
C LEU A 596 -8.35 -4.71 -29.67
N GLY A 597 -9.42 -4.06 -29.21
CA GLY A 597 -9.56 -2.61 -29.33
C GLY A 597 -8.55 -1.84 -28.47
N ILE A 598 -8.27 -2.31 -27.26
CA ILE A 598 -7.24 -1.68 -26.40
C ILE A 598 -5.82 -1.85 -26.95
N LEU A 599 -5.55 -2.95 -27.67
CA LEU A 599 -4.26 -3.16 -28.34
C LEU A 599 -4.09 -2.18 -29.50
N VAL A 600 -5.14 -1.98 -30.30
CA VAL A 600 -5.11 -0.98 -31.39
C VAL A 600 -4.91 0.43 -30.82
N THR A 601 -5.63 0.81 -29.76
CA THR A 601 -5.42 2.10 -29.09
C THR A 601 -3.98 2.25 -28.59
N PHE A 602 -3.40 1.20 -28.00
CA PHE A 602 -2.00 1.23 -27.55
C PHE A 602 -1.02 1.50 -28.70
N LEU A 603 -1.16 0.77 -29.81
CA LEU A 603 -0.28 0.93 -30.97
C LEU A 603 -0.43 2.31 -31.60
N CYS A 604 -1.66 2.82 -31.75
CA CYS A 604 -1.90 4.16 -32.26
C CYS A 604 -1.32 5.23 -31.33
N ALA A 605 -1.50 5.11 -30.01
CA ALA A 605 -0.93 6.06 -29.05
C ALA A 605 0.60 6.08 -29.11
N CYS A 606 1.25 4.91 -29.15
CA CYS A 606 2.71 4.83 -29.31
C CYS A 606 3.18 5.47 -30.61
N LEU A 607 2.51 5.17 -31.73
CA LEU A 607 2.89 5.73 -33.03
C LEU A 607 2.75 7.25 -33.05
N SER A 608 1.63 7.80 -32.59
CA SER A 608 1.40 9.25 -32.52
C SER A 608 2.38 9.95 -31.59
N SER A 609 2.62 9.38 -30.39
CA SER A 609 3.54 9.91 -29.39
C SER A 609 4.97 9.97 -29.89
N ILE A 610 5.47 8.87 -30.47
CA ILE A 610 6.83 8.78 -31.01
C ILE A 610 6.99 9.70 -32.21
N SER A 611 6.03 9.72 -33.14
CA SER A 611 6.11 10.55 -34.35
C SER A 611 6.13 12.05 -34.00
N ALA A 612 5.27 12.48 -33.07
CA ALA A 612 5.25 13.86 -32.60
C ALA A 612 6.55 14.23 -31.87
N CYS A 613 7.04 13.38 -30.96
CA CYS A 613 8.28 13.63 -30.24
C CYS A 613 9.48 13.74 -31.19
N ILE A 614 9.59 12.85 -32.18
CA ILE A 614 10.63 12.93 -33.23
C ILE A 614 10.50 14.24 -34.00
N TYR A 615 9.29 14.62 -34.42
CA TYR A 615 9.05 15.86 -35.14
C TYR A 615 9.55 17.08 -34.35
N PHE A 616 9.09 17.26 -33.11
CA PHE A 616 9.46 18.42 -32.29
C PHE A 616 10.93 18.39 -31.84
N PHE A 617 11.51 17.20 -31.66
CA PHE A 617 12.94 17.05 -31.39
C PHE A 617 13.79 17.54 -32.57
N LEU A 618 13.45 17.12 -33.80
CA LEU A 618 14.19 17.52 -35.01
C LEU A 618 14.09 19.01 -35.31
N HIS A 619 12.98 19.65 -34.91
CA HIS A 619 12.77 21.10 -35.07
C HIS A 619 13.32 21.93 -33.90
N GLN A 620 13.92 21.31 -32.87
CA GLN A 620 14.40 21.97 -31.66
C GLN A 620 13.31 22.69 -30.85
N GLU A 621 12.08 22.17 -30.90
CA GLU A 621 10.89 22.81 -30.29
C GLU A 621 10.52 22.24 -28.90
N ILE A 622 11.30 21.31 -28.35
CA ILE A 622 10.99 20.65 -27.06
C ILE A 622 11.13 21.59 -25.84
N LEU A 623 12.11 22.49 -25.87
CA LEU A 623 12.51 23.34 -24.73
C LEU A 623 12.09 24.80 -24.88
N LEU A 624 11.07 25.09 -25.70
CA LEU A 624 10.62 26.46 -25.96
C LEU A 624 10.07 27.19 -24.71
N TYR A 625 9.56 26.44 -23.73
CA TYR A 625 9.02 27.00 -22.49
C TYR A 625 10.12 27.16 -21.44
N GLY A 626 10.20 28.33 -20.79
CA GLY A 626 11.08 28.51 -19.62
C GLY A 626 10.78 27.51 -18.49
N ASP A 627 9.49 27.24 -18.24
CA ASP A 627 9.03 26.24 -17.26
C ASP A 627 9.56 24.84 -17.56
N ALA A 628 9.68 24.46 -18.84
CA ALA A 628 10.20 23.16 -19.25
C ALA A 628 11.66 22.98 -18.77
N TYR A 629 12.46 24.02 -18.91
CA TYR A 629 13.83 24.05 -18.42
C TYR A 629 13.89 23.98 -16.89
N ALA A 630 13.04 24.75 -16.22
CA ALA A 630 13.02 24.82 -14.77
C ALA A 630 12.60 23.50 -14.11
N HIS A 631 11.64 22.76 -14.71
CA HIS A 631 11.25 21.42 -14.27
C HIS A 631 12.40 20.43 -14.39
N LEU A 632 13.09 20.42 -15.53
CA LEU A 632 14.28 19.60 -15.66
C LEU A 632 15.29 19.98 -14.58
N ARG A 633 15.63 21.27 -14.46
CA ARG A 633 16.64 21.77 -13.52
C ARG A 633 16.39 21.28 -12.12
N ILE A 634 15.17 21.40 -11.62
CA ILE A 634 14.80 20.92 -10.28
C ILE A 634 15.08 19.42 -10.14
N ALA A 635 14.75 18.61 -11.15
CA ALA A 635 15.04 17.19 -11.12
C ALA A 635 16.56 16.90 -11.11
N ARG A 636 17.35 17.64 -11.90
CA ARG A 636 18.81 17.49 -11.97
C ARG A 636 19.52 17.97 -10.70
N SER A 637 19.04 19.04 -10.09
CA SER A 637 19.57 19.62 -8.84
C SER A 637 19.59 18.64 -7.67
N VAL A 638 18.76 17.60 -7.70
CA VAL A 638 18.73 16.54 -6.68
C VAL A 638 20.10 15.86 -6.51
N PHE A 639 20.90 15.75 -7.57
CA PHE A 639 22.22 15.12 -7.51
C PHE A 639 23.36 15.98 -8.12
N ASP A 640 23.05 16.91 -9.03
CA ASP A 640 23.99 17.89 -9.56
C ASP A 640 23.62 19.27 -9.00
N SER A 641 24.14 19.61 -7.83
CA SER A 641 24.06 20.94 -7.20
C SER A 641 25.14 21.09 -6.14
N ALA A 642 25.40 22.30 -5.64
CA ALA A 642 26.39 22.52 -4.58
C ALA A 642 26.00 21.82 -3.26
N THR A 643 24.71 21.55 -3.07
CA THR A 643 24.14 20.87 -1.90
C THR A 643 23.13 19.80 -2.35
N PRO A 644 23.59 18.66 -2.91
CA PRO A 644 22.71 17.65 -3.49
C PRO A 644 21.84 16.98 -2.43
N GLY A 645 20.62 16.60 -2.80
CA GLY A 645 19.65 15.95 -1.94
C GLY A 645 18.21 16.18 -2.38
N LEU A 646 17.27 15.42 -1.82
CA LEU A 646 15.84 15.55 -2.17
C LEU A 646 15.28 16.94 -1.83
N ALA A 647 15.90 17.66 -0.88
CA ALA A 647 15.52 19.04 -0.55
C ALA A 647 15.55 19.98 -1.78
N GLN A 648 16.25 19.60 -2.85
CA GLN A 648 16.33 20.35 -4.09
C GLN A 648 15.10 20.19 -5.01
N LEU A 649 14.11 19.36 -4.66
CA LEU A 649 12.85 19.24 -5.40
C LEU A 649 11.99 20.53 -5.42
N GLY A 650 12.47 21.61 -4.79
CA GLY A 650 11.88 22.94 -4.85
C GLY A 650 10.74 23.15 -3.84
N GLY A 651 10.11 24.33 -3.94
CA GLY A 651 9.08 24.79 -3.00
C GLY A 651 7.80 25.35 -3.62
N VAL A 652 7.75 25.58 -4.94
CA VAL A 652 6.54 26.12 -5.60
C VAL A 652 5.80 25.06 -6.41
N TRP A 653 6.52 24.22 -7.15
CA TRP A 653 5.92 23.12 -7.91
C TRP A 653 5.88 21.82 -7.12
N LEU A 654 4.82 21.05 -7.35
CA LEU A 654 4.63 19.77 -6.69
C LEU A 654 5.61 18.71 -7.22
N PRO A 655 6.01 17.73 -6.40
CA PRO A 655 7.24 16.98 -6.64
C PRO A 655 7.10 15.82 -7.63
N LEU A 656 5.89 15.33 -7.93
CA LEU A 656 5.73 14.09 -8.70
C LEU A 656 6.41 14.13 -10.08
N PRO A 657 6.25 15.18 -10.92
CA PRO A 657 6.87 15.21 -12.24
C PRO A 657 8.40 15.15 -12.15
N HIS A 658 8.99 15.91 -11.23
CA HIS A 658 10.43 15.92 -10.99
C HIS A 658 10.97 14.56 -10.54
N VAL A 659 10.24 13.88 -9.64
CA VAL A 659 10.59 12.52 -9.18
C VAL A 659 10.55 11.51 -10.32
N LEU A 660 9.57 11.62 -11.23
CA LEU A 660 9.46 10.75 -12.40
C LEU A 660 10.57 10.99 -13.43
N MET A 661 11.19 12.18 -13.45
CA MET A 661 12.31 12.53 -14.34
C MET A 661 13.67 12.01 -13.85
N LEU A 662 13.82 11.71 -12.55
CA LEU A 662 15.10 11.28 -11.95
C LEU A 662 15.80 10.13 -12.68
N PRO A 663 15.11 9.08 -13.18
CA PRO A 663 15.77 7.98 -13.90
C PRO A 663 16.39 8.36 -15.25
N PHE A 664 16.09 9.55 -15.78
CA PHE A 664 16.51 9.98 -17.12
C PHE A 664 17.44 11.20 -17.08
N VAL A 665 17.22 12.10 -16.13
CA VAL A 665 17.86 13.43 -16.10
C VAL A 665 19.36 13.39 -15.76
N TRP A 666 19.88 12.25 -15.28
CA TRP A 666 21.31 12.02 -15.04
C TRP A 666 22.13 11.84 -16.32
N ASN A 667 21.47 11.55 -17.45
CA ASN A 667 22.12 11.46 -18.75
C ASN A 667 22.17 12.86 -19.40
N ASP A 668 23.37 13.35 -19.69
CA ASP A 668 23.58 14.71 -20.21
C ASP A 668 22.86 14.96 -21.55
N PHE A 669 22.82 13.97 -22.44
CA PHE A 669 22.12 14.10 -23.71
C PHE A 669 20.60 14.23 -23.49
N LEU A 670 20.00 13.37 -22.68
CA LEU A 670 18.55 13.42 -22.38
C LEU A 670 18.16 14.70 -21.61
N TRP A 671 19.07 15.21 -20.77
CA TRP A 671 18.94 16.48 -20.08
C TRP A 671 18.89 17.67 -21.06
N HIS A 672 19.96 17.86 -21.85
CA HIS A 672 20.10 19.03 -22.73
C HIS A 672 19.09 19.01 -23.89
N SER A 673 18.65 17.83 -24.32
CA SER A 673 17.62 17.70 -25.37
C SER A 673 16.18 17.91 -24.89
N GLY A 674 15.93 17.94 -23.57
CA GLY A 674 14.58 17.92 -23.03
C GLY A 674 13.92 16.54 -22.93
N LEU A 675 14.50 15.52 -23.58
CA LEU A 675 13.91 14.16 -23.69
C LEU A 675 13.71 13.49 -22.33
N ALA A 676 14.51 13.82 -21.33
CA ALA A 676 14.38 13.28 -19.97
C ALA A 676 12.96 13.50 -19.39
N GLY A 677 12.37 14.68 -19.60
CA GLY A 677 11.00 14.96 -19.19
C GLY A 677 9.97 14.56 -20.24
N SER A 678 10.30 14.65 -21.54
CA SER A 678 9.40 14.18 -22.61
C SER A 678 9.05 12.70 -22.45
N PHE A 679 9.99 11.83 -22.06
CA PHE A 679 9.69 10.40 -21.84
C PHE A 679 8.65 10.16 -20.73
N VAL A 680 8.64 11.00 -19.69
CA VAL A 680 7.59 10.96 -18.65
C VAL A 680 6.24 11.36 -19.24
N SER A 681 6.20 12.48 -19.96
CA SER A 681 5.00 12.99 -20.62
C SER A 681 4.43 12.02 -21.67
N MET A 682 5.29 11.37 -22.46
CA MET A 682 4.92 10.33 -23.43
C MET A 682 4.27 9.11 -22.75
N ALA A 683 4.85 8.62 -21.65
CA ALA A 683 4.28 7.52 -20.88
C ALA A 683 2.91 7.90 -20.31
N CYS A 684 2.78 9.11 -19.76
CA CYS A 684 1.51 9.64 -19.25
C CYS A 684 0.45 9.79 -20.36
N TYR A 685 0.84 10.25 -21.55
CA TYR A 685 -0.04 10.34 -22.72
C TYR A 685 -0.59 8.96 -23.13
N ILE A 686 0.26 7.93 -23.21
CA ILE A 686 -0.16 6.57 -23.56
C ILE A 686 -1.13 6.03 -22.51
N ILE A 687 -0.81 6.18 -21.21
CA ILE A 687 -1.67 5.72 -20.12
C ILE A 687 -3.03 6.45 -20.16
N ALA A 688 -3.04 7.77 -20.35
CA ALA A 688 -4.26 8.55 -20.47
C ALA A 688 -5.13 8.06 -21.64
N ALA A 689 -4.55 7.82 -22.82
CA ALA A 689 -5.27 7.29 -23.98
C ALA A 689 -5.91 5.92 -23.71
N LEU A 690 -5.19 5.01 -23.03
CA LEU A 690 -5.73 3.69 -22.68
C LEU A 690 -6.87 3.77 -21.66
N TYR A 691 -6.80 4.68 -20.70
CA TYR A 691 -7.85 4.86 -19.69
C TYR A 691 -9.04 5.65 -20.23
N LEU A 692 -8.85 6.55 -21.20
CA LEU A 692 -9.92 7.14 -22.00
C LEU A 692 -10.68 6.06 -22.78
N TYR A 693 -9.97 5.14 -23.45
CA TYR A 693 -10.60 4.00 -24.12
C TYR A 693 -11.46 3.19 -23.15
N ARG A 694 -10.88 2.82 -22.01
CA ARG A 694 -11.59 2.03 -20.98
C ARG A 694 -12.79 2.79 -20.40
N GLY A 695 -12.66 4.09 -20.17
CA GLY A 695 -13.74 4.97 -19.69
C GLY A 695 -14.87 5.07 -20.71
N GLY A 696 -14.54 5.40 -21.96
CA GLY A 696 -15.46 5.43 -23.08
C GLY A 696 -16.18 4.10 -23.27
N LEU A 697 -15.47 2.97 -23.19
CA LEU A 697 -16.05 1.63 -23.32
C LEU A 697 -17.03 1.33 -22.18
N ARG A 698 -16.73 1.75 -20.94
CA ARG A 698 -17.64 1.57 -19.79
C ARG A 698 -18.90 2.43 -19.91
N LEU A 699 -18.77 3.66 -20.39
CA LEU A 699 -19.89 4.59 -20.55
C LEU A 699 -20.81 4.17 -21.70
N THR A 700 -20.23 3.77 -22.84
CA THR A 700 -20.97 3.55 -24.09
C THR A 700 -21.33 2.07 -24.35
N ARG A 701 -20.52 1.15 -23.82
CA ARG A 701 -20.47 -0.27 -24.20
C ARG A 701 -20.19 -0.50 -25.70
N ASP A 702 -19.63 0.49 -26.39
CA ASP A 702 -19.27 0.43 -27.81
C ASP A 702 -17.75 0.62 -27.98
N ARG A 703 -17.09 -0.41 -28.54
CA ARG A 703 -15.64 -0.38 -28.79
C ARG A 703 -15.23 0.69 -29.80
N TRP A 704 -16.08 1.02 -30.76
CA TRP A 704 -15.80 2.06 -31.75
C TRP A 704 -15.90 3.45 -31.14
N ALA A 705 -16.96 3.72 -30.38
CA ALA A 705 -17.10 4.99 -29.66
C ALA A 705 -15.95 5.17 -28.64
N ALA A 706 -15.54 4.10 -27.97
CA ALA A 706 -14.38 4.11 -27.06
C ALA A 706 -13.05 4.40 -27.77
N PHE A 707 -12.84 3.82 -28.96
CA PHE A 707 -11.66 4.12 -29.78
C PHE A 707 -11.66 5.57 -30.23
N LEU A 708 -12.78 6.06 -30.76
CA LEU A 708 -12.92 7.44 -31.24
C LEU A 708 -12.78 8.46 -30.09
N CYS A 709 -13.25 8.13 -28.88
CA CYS A 709 -12.98 8.89 -27.66
C CYS A 709 -11.47 9.08 -27.44
N SER A 710 -10.70 7.99 -27.53
CA SER A 710 -9.24 8.05 -27.36
C SER A 710 -8.58 8.75 -28.53
N LEU A 711 -9.12 8.61 -29.75
CA LEU A 711 -8.61 9.21 -30.96
C LEU A 711 -8.65 10.74 -30.91
N VAL A 712 -9.71 11.33 -30.35
CA VAL A 712 -9.82 12.79 -30.12
C VAL A 712 -8.64 13.30 -29.29
N PHE A 713 -8.26 12.58 -28.24
CA PHE A 713 -7.10 12.92 -27.42
C PHE A 713 -5.78 12.64 -28.16
N MET A 714 -5.68 11.48 -28.83
CA MET A 714 -4.44 11.05 -29.47
C MET A 714 -4.02 11.93 -30.65
N LEU A 715 -4.97 12.48 -31.41
CA LEU A 715 -4.69 13.29 -32.59
C LEU A 715 -4.73 14.80 -32.32
N ASN A 716 -5.01 15.24 -31.09
CA ASN A 716 -5.04 16.66 -30.79
C ASN A 716 -3.62 17.26 -30.88
N PRO A 717 -3.35 18.23 -31.78
CA PRO A 717 -2.00 18.76 -31.98
C PRO A 717 -1.39 19.43 -30.73
N ASN A 718 -2.21 20.10 -29.91
CA ASN A 718 -1.74 20.70 -28.65
C ASN A 718 -1.29 19.63 -27.65
N ILE A 719 -2.04 18.53 -27.53
CA ILE A 719 -1.66 17.40 -26.67
C ILE A 719 -0.39 16.70 -27.20
N LEU A 720 -0.27 16.54 -28.52
CA LEU A 720 0.92 15.96 -29.17
C LEU A 720 2.18 16.80 -29.00
N TYR A 721 2.03 18.12 -28.96
CA TYR A 721 3.13 19.01 -28.59
C TYR A 721 3.45 18.90 -27.10
N LEU A 722 2.48 19.10 -26.20
CA LEU A 722 2.70 19.05 -24.75
C LEU A 722 3.25 17.70 -24.26
N GLN A 723 2.90 16.57 -24.89
CA GLN A 723 3.47 15.27 -24.52
C GLN A 723 4.93 15.10 -24.96
N SER A 724 5.40 15.95 -25.87
CA SER A 724 6.78 15.98 -26.37
C SER A 724 7.67 16.91 -25.55
N THR A 725 7.12 17.67 -24.60
CA THR A 725 7.86 18.61 -23.74
C THR A 725 7.95 18.10 -22.30
N PRO A 726 8.93 18.60 -21.51
CA PRO A 726 9.08 18.22 -20.09
C PRO A 726 8.13 19.02 -19.17
N LEU A 727 6.97 19.42 -19.67
CA LEU A 727 5.94 20.12 -18.90
C LEU A 727 5.07 19.14 -18.08
N THR A 728 4.24 19.66 -17.18
CA THR A 728 3.58 18.85 -16.13
C THR A 728 2.10 18.58 -16.39
N GLU A 729 1.50 19.20 -17.40
CA GLU A 729 0.08 19.07 -17.75
C GLU A 729 -0.29 17.63 -18.07
N LEU A 730 0.53 16.91 -18.85
CA LEU A 730 0.26 15.51 -19.22
C LEU A 730 0.30 14.57 -18.02
N THR A 731 1.19 14.84 -17.06
CA THR A 731 1.25 14.06 -15.81
C THR A 731 -0.08 14.21 -15.05
N LEU A 732 -0.56 15.44 -14.87
CA LEU A 732 -1.85 15.71 -14.24
C LEU A 732 -3.01 15.06 -15.01
N ILE A 733 -3.09 15.29 -16.32
CA ILE A 733 -4.15 14.73 -17.19
C ILE A 733 -4.21 13.21 -17.06
N CYS A 734 -3.06 12.54 -17.06
CA CYS A 734 -2.97 11.10 -16.86
C CYS A 734 -3.55 10.68 -15.51
N MET A 735 -3.08 11.26 -14.40
CA MET A 735 -3.52 10.88 -13.05
C MET A 735 -5.01 11.13 -12.84
N MET A 736 -5.52 12.26 -13.32
CA MET A 736 -6.94 12.59 -13.31
C MET A 736 -7.79 11.63 -14.15
N THR A 737 -7.30 11.26 -15.34
CA THR A 737 -7.99 10.32 -16.24
C THR A 737 -8.14 8.95 -15.58
N VAL A 738 -7.05 8.45 -14.99
CA VAL A 738 -7.03 7.17 -14.27
C VAL A 738 -7.93 7.22 -13.03
N ALA A 739 -7.87 8.30 -12.25
CA ALA A 739 -8.72 8.50 -11.06
C ALA A 739 -10.21 8.55 -11.42
N GLY A 740 -10.59 9.33 -12.44
CA GLY A 740 -11.97 9.42 -12.91
C GLY A 740 -12.50 8.09 -13.46
N TYR A 741 -11.66 7.31 -14.15
CA TYR A 741 -12.03 5.95 -14.58
C TYR A 741 -12.32 5.02 -13.41
N TYR A 742 -11.47 5.02 -12.38
CA TYR A 742 -11.68 4.17 -11.21
C TYR A 742 -12.85 4.65 -10.35
N PHE A 743 -13.08 5.95 -10.25
CA PHE A 743 -14.27 6.52 -9.64
C PHE A 743 -15.53 6.04 -10.38
N LEU A 744 -15.57 6.13 -11.72
CA LEU A 744 -16.66 5.58 -12.54
C LEU A 744 -16.85 4.07 -12.30
N SER A 745 -15.75 3.32 -12.24
CA SER A 745 -15.78 1.87 -12.01
C SER A 745 -16.35 1.53 -10.63
N TRP A 746 -16.01 2.29 -9.59
CA TRP A 746 -16.57 2.16 -8.25
C TRP A 746 -18.05 2.59 -8.20
N ALA A 747 -18.38 3.71 -8.84
CA ALA A 747 -19.73 4.22 -8.97
C ALA A 747 -20.67 3.16 -9.59
N GLN A 748 -20.20 2.41 -10.59
CA GLN A 748 -20.96 1.35 -11.26
C GLN A 748 -20.96 -0.01 -10.51
N GLU A 749 -19.80 -0.49 -10.04
CA GLU A 749 -19.65 -1.86 -9.51
C GLU A 749 -19.66 -1.95 -7.97
N ASN A 750 -19.56 -0.84 -7.25
CA ASN A 750 -19.52 -0.77 -5.78
C ASN A 750 -18.44 -1.65 -5.13
N ARG A 751 -17.32 -1.89 -5.83
CA ARG A 751 -16.21 -2.71 -5.32
C ARG A 751 -15.15 -1.83 -4.63
N PRO A 752 -14.78 -2.10 -3.35
CA PRO A 752 -13.81 -1.31 -2.60
C PRO A 752 -12.48 -1.04 -3.32
N ARG A 753 -11.97 -2.03 -4.06
CA ARG A 753 -10.71 -1.91 -4.82
C ARG A 753 -10.67 -0.70 -5.75
N TYR A 754 -11.80 -0.34 -6.38
CA TYR A 754 -11.83 0.78 -7.32
C TYR A 754 -11.87 2.12 -6.59
N LEU A 755 -12.46 2.18 -5.40
CA LEU A 755 -12.39 3.37 -4.54
C LEU A 755 -10.95 3.64 -4.12
N VAL A 756 -10.21 2.59 -3.74
CA VAL A 756 -8.79 2.69 -3.38
C VAL A 756 -7.94 3.11 -4.57
N LEU A 757 -8.15 2.53 -5.75
CA LEU A 757 -7.42 2.92 -6.96
C LEU A 757 -7.76 4.34 -7.42
N ALA A 758 -9.00 4.79 -7.24
CA ALA A 758 -9.38 6.18 -7.45
C ALA A 758 -8.61 7.09 -6.48
N ALA A 759 -8.62 6.79 -5.18
CA ALA A 759 -7.90 7.55 -4.17
C ALA A 759 -6.38 7.56 -4.39
N ALA A 760 -5.78 6.44 -4.77
CA ALA A 760 -4.35 6.33 -5.09
C ALA A 760 -3.97 7.15 -6.32
N SER A 761 -4.82 7.19 -7.34
CA SER A 761 -4.57 8.01 -8.53
C SER A 761 -4.79 9.50 -8.23
N THR A 762 -5.76 9.83 -7.37
CA THR A 762 -5.96 11.20 -6.86
C THR A 762 -4.79 11.65 -6.00
N PHE A 763 -4.20 10.78 -5.18
CA PHE A 763 -2.96 11.04 -4.43
C PHE A 763 -1.81 11.46 -5.35
N LEU A 764 -1.66 10.77 -6.49
CA LEU A 764 -0.65 11.15 -7.49
C LEU A 764 -1.01 12.47 -8.17
N ALA A 765 -2.28 12.71 -8.48
CA ALA A 765 -2.74 13.99 -9.03
C ALA A 765 -2.48 15.18 -8.07
N THR A 766 -2.66 15.00 -6.76
CA THR A 766 -2.40 16.05 -5.75
C THR A 766 -0.91 16.33 -5.55
N LEU A 767 -0.03 15.47 -6.07
CA LEU A 767 1.43 15.69 -6.12
C LEU A 767 1.93 16.11 -7.50
N SER A 768 1.06 16.19 -8.53
CA SER A 768 1.46 16.64 -9.86
C SER A 768 1.28 18.14 -10.03
N ARG A 769 0.08 18.67 -9.74
CA ARG A 769 -0.27 20.09 -9.92
C ARG A 769 -1.46 20.48 -9.02
N TYR A 770 -1.67 21.79 -8.78
CA TYR A 770 -2.69 22.29 -7.85
C TYR A 770 -4.13 22.07 -8.32
N GLU A 771 -4.36 21.91 -9.62
CA GLU A 771 -5.63 21.44 -10.20
C GLU A 771 -6.00 20.03 -9.66
N GLY A 772 -5.01 19.24 -9.26
CA GLY A 772 -5.22 17.96 -8.58
C GLY A 772 -5.90 18.11 -7.21
N TRP A 773 -5.69 19.25 -6.52
CA TRP A 773 -6.29 19.52 -5.20
C TRP A 773 -7.77 19.85 -5.36
N SER A 774 -8.14 20.66 -6.35
CA SER A 774 -9.55 20.92 -6.67
C SER A 774 -10.27 19.67 -7.15
N PHE A 775 -9.60 18.84 -7.95
CA PHE A 775 -10.12 17.55 -8.37
C PHE A 775 -10.32 16.58 -7.19
N PHE A 776 -9.42 16.57 -6.20
CA PHE A 776 -9.58 15.81 -4.96
C PHE A 776 -10.84 16.24 -4.20
N VAL A 777 -11.03 17.54 -3.99
CA VAL A 777 -12.23 18.07 -3.29
C VAL A 777 -13.50 17.69 -4.05
N CYS A 778 -13.50 17.83 -5.38
CA CYS A 778 -14.63 17.42 -6.20
C CYS A 778 -14.95 15.92 -6.04
N LEU A 779 -13.95 15.04 -6.18
CA LEU A 779 -14.16 13.60 -6.00
C LEU A 779 -14.58 13.23 -4.57
N LEU A 780 -14.08 13.91 -3.55
CA LEU A 780 -14.47 13.69 -2.16
C LEU A 780 -15.97 13.94 -1.95
N LEU A 781 -16.47 15.06 -2.51
CA LEU A 781 -17.90 15.39 -2.51
C LEU A 781 -18.70 14.37 -3.33
N LEU A 782 -18.21 14.00 -4.52
CA LEU A 782 -18.89 13.04 -5.40
C LEU A 782 -18.92 11.62 -4.84
N VAL A 783 -17.89 11.17 -4.10
CA VAL A 783 -17.89 9.88 -3.38
C VAL A 783 -18.98 9.86 -2.31
N SER A 784 -19.08 10.95 -1.54
CA SER A 784 -20.10 11.12 -0.51
C SER A 784 -21.51 11.13 -1.12
N LEU A 785 -21.71 11.96 -2.15
CA LEU A 785 -22.98 12.07 -2.86
C LEU A 785 -23.39 10.76 -3.55
N THR A 786 -22.45 10.07 -4.19
CA THR A 786 -22.73 8.76 -4.84
C THR A 786 -23.16 7.72 -3.82
N SER A 787 -22.55 7.72 -2.63
CA SER A 787 -22.93 6.80 -1.55
C SER A 787 -24.32 7.13 -1.01
N LEU A 788 -24.66 8.41 -0.86
CA LEU A 788 -26.00 8.88 -0.44
C LEU A 788 -27.08 8.54 -1.49
N LEU A 789 -26.81 8.79 -2.78
CA LEU A 789 -27.74 8.46 -3.88
C LEU A 789 -28.00 6.95 -3.99
N LYS A 790 -27.01 6.13 -3.64
CA LYS A 790 -27.14 4.66 -3.54
C LYS A 790 -27.90 4.20 -2.28
N ARG A 791 -28.46 5.13 -1.48
CA ARG A 791 -29.17 4.87 -0.22
C ARG A 791 -28.38 4.01 0.77
N ARG A 792 -27.06 4.24 0.84
CA ARG A 792 -26.18 3.54 1.78
C ARG A 792 -26.38 4.06 3.21
N SER A 793 -26.02 3.24 4.20
CA SER A 793 -26.03 3.69 5.60
C SER A 793 -25.03 4.83 5.80
N LEU A 794 -25.30 5.74 6.75
CA LEU A 794 -24.38 6.83 7.07
C LEU A 794 -22.98 6.32 7.45
N ALA A 795 -22.91 5.15 8.10
CA ALA A 795 -21.65 4.48 8.39
C ALA A 795 -20.88 4.09 7.12
N GLU A 796 -21.55 3.53 6.10
CA GLU A 796 -20.92 3.18 4.81
C GLU A 796 -20.50 4.44 4.04
N VAL A 797 -21.31 5.51 4.08
CA VAL A 797 -20.93 6.80 3.48
C VAL A 797 -19.67 7.33 4.15
N CYS A 798 -19.66 7.45 5.48
CA CYS A 798 -18.51 7.91 6.25
C CYS A 798 -17.26 7.05 5.97
N ALA A 799 -17.40 5.73 5.96
CA ALA A 799 -16.30 4.80 5.66
C ALA A 799 -15.71 5.02 4.26
N ASN A 800 -16.55 5.07 3.22
CA ASN A 800 -16.09 5.29 1.84
C ASN A 800 -15.42 6.65 1.69
N THR A 801 -16.03 7.71 2.23
CA THR A 801 -15.49 9.07 2.20
C THR A 801 -14.15 9.14 2.93
N LEU A 802 -14.03 8.52 4.12
CA LEU A 802 -12.79 8.53 4.90
C LEU A 802 -11.66 7.75 4.20
N VAL A 803 -11.97 6.56 3.66
CA VAL A 803 -10.99 5.75 2.91
C VAL A 803 -10.49 6.48 1.65
N PHE A 804 -11.35 7.25 0.99
CA PHE A 804 -10.95 8.08 -0.13
C PHE A 804 -10.15 9.32 0.32
N ALA A 805 -10.64 10.03 1.34
CA ALA A 805 -10.07 11.27 1.85
C ALA A 805 -8.63 11.08 2.33
N LEU A 806 -8.38 10.04 3.12
CA LEU A 806 -7.06 9.82 3.72
C LEU A 806 -5.98 9.56 2.67
N LEU A 807 -6.25 8.69 1.69
CA LEU A 807 -5.26 8.41 0.64
C LEU A 807 -5.18 9.55 -0.38
N GLY A 808 -6.32 10.01 -0.91
CA GLY A 808 -6.33 11.08 -1.92
C GLY A 808 -5.76 12.41 -1.42
N GLY A 809 -6.00 12.75 -0.14
CA GLY A 809 -5.51 13.96 0.50
C GLY A 809 -4.10 13.83 1.09
N PHE A 810 -3.52 12.62 1.14
CA PHE A 810 -2.20 12.41 1.72
C PHE A 810 -1.11 13.23 1.01
N GLY A 811 -1.22 13.41 -0.30
CA GLY A 811 -0.26 14.21 -1.09
C GLY A 811 -0.25 15.68 -0.67
N ILE A 812 -1.42 16.25 -0.38
CA ILE A 812 -1.57 17.62 0.13
C ILE A 812 -0.89 17.72 1.51
N ALA A 813 -1.19 16.78 2.41
CA ALA A 813 -0.58 16.76 3.75
C ALA A 813 0.96 16.64 3.68
N LEU A 814 1.48 15.78 2.80
CA LEU A 814 2.91 15.64 2.56
C LEU A 814 3.53 16.93 2.04
N TRP A 815 2.88 17.63 1.11
CA TRP A 815 3.39 18.89 0.56
C TRP A 815 3.41 20.01 1.61
N LEU A 816 2.36 20.14 2.42
CA LEU A 816 2.34 21.12 3.52
C LEU A 816 3.44 20.83 4.55
N ALA A 817 3.64 19.56 4.91
CA ALA A 817 4.71 19.14 5.80
C ALA A 817 6.10 19.39 5.19
N TRP A 818 6.29 19.10 3.89
CA TRP A 818 7.51 19.37 3.15
C TRP A 818 7.90 20.85 3.24
N ASN A 819 6.96 21.74 2.92
CA ASN A 819 7.20 23.18 2.95
C ASN A 819 7.59 23.67 4.36
N ARG A 820 6.87 23.20 5.40
CA ARG A 820 7.19 23.53 6.79
C ARG A 820 8.57 23.03 7.22
N ILE A 821 8.96 21.83 6.80
CA ILE A 821 10.24 21.19 7.20
C ILE A 821 11.43 21.81 6.45
N ILE A 822 11.28 22.09 5.15
CA ILE A 822 12.38 22.55 4.30
C ILE A 822 12.52 24.07 4.32
N PHE A 823 11.41 24.82 4.20
CA PHE A 823 11.42 26.29 4.09
C PHE A 823 11.01 27.01 5.38
N GLY A 824 10.54 26.27 6.39
CA GLY A 824 10.07 26.85 7.65
C GLY A 824 8.66 27.43 7.59
N ASP A 825 8.04 27.50 6.41
CA ASP A 825 6.71 28.03 6.15
C ASP A 825 5.84 26.97 5.46
N THR A 826 4.66 26.68 6.03
CA THR A 826 3.70 25.69 5.50
C THR A 826 3.11 26.11 4.14
N LEU A 827 2.99 27.41 3.87
CA LEU A 827 2.39 27.97 2.66
C LEU A 827 3.44 28.65 1.76
N PHE A 828 4.70 28.23 1.87
CA PHE A 828 5.81 28.79 1.08
C PHE A 828 5.52 28.79 -0.44
N PHE A 829 4.86 27.76 -0.97
CA PHE A 829 4.49 27.71 -2.39
C PHE A 829 3.53 28.83 -2.85
N LEU A 830 2.79 29.45 -1.93
CA LEU A 830 1.81 30.49 -2.20
C LEU A 830 2.43 31.89 -2.20
N HIS A 831 3.33 32.16 -1.24
CA HIS A 831 3.90 33.50 -1.01
C HIS A 831 5.41 33.58 -1.23
N GLY A 832 6.06 32.45 -1.46
CA GLY A 832 7.50 32.36 -1.62
C GLY A 832 8.00 32.96 -2.93
N PRO A 833 9.32 33.09 -3.08
CA PRO A 833 9.95 33.44 -4.35
C PRO A 833 9.46 32.48 -5.46
N PHE A 834 9.18 33.01 -6.66
CA PHE A 834 8.57 32.29 -7.79
C PHE A 834 7.11 31.84 -7.61
N SER A 835 6.42 32.18 -6.52
CA SER A 835 5.00 31.86 -6.40
C SER A 835 4.17 32.59 -7.44
N SER A 836 3.00 32.02 -7.78
CA SER A 836 2.05 32.68 -8.67
C SER A 836 1.65 34.07 -8.17
N GLU A 837 1.46 34.25 -6.87
CA GLU A 837 1.12 35.56 -6.30
C GLU A 837 2.21 36.61 -6.57
N MET A 838 3.48 36.24 -6.33
CA MET A 838 4.60 37.16 -6.54
C MET A 838 4.78 37.49 -8.03
N LEU A 839 4.71 36.50 -8.92
CA LEU A 839 4.80 36.68 -10.36
C LEU A 839 3.68 37.57 -10.88
N LEU A 840 2.44 37.32 -10.45
CA LEU A 840 1.25 38.06 -10.89
C LEU A 840 1.18 39.48 -10.33
N SER A 841 1.82 39.75 -9.19
CA SER A 841 1.91 41.11 -8.64
C SER A 841 2.57 42.11 -9.59
N SER A 842 3.47 41.64 -10.46
CA SER A 842 4.14 42.47 -11.48
C SER A 842 3.19 42.84 -12.62
N PHE A 843 2.41 41.88 -13.11
CA PHE A 843 1.36 42.07 -14.13
C PHE A 843 0.21 42.94 -13.61
N ALA A 844 -0.16 42.79 -12.34
CA ALA A 844 -1.15 43.63 -11.67
C ALA A 844 -0.69 45.10 -11.62
N ARG A 845 0.57 45.35 -11.23
CA ARG A 845 1.17 46.69 -11.22
C ARG A 845 1.27 47.31 -12.61
N ALA A 846 1.47 46.50 -13.64
CA ALA A 846 1.48 46.93 -15.05
C ALA A 846 0.08 47.18 -15.63
N GLY A 847 -1.00 46.98 -14.86
CA GLY A 847 -2.38 47.20 -15.34
C GLY A 847 -2.87 46.17 -16.37
N ARG A 848 -2.19 45.02 -16.50
CA ARG A 848 -2.48 43.98 -17.51
C ARG A 848 -3.36 42.83 -16.99
N PHE A 849 -3.99 42.99 -15.82
CA PHE A 849 -4.76 41.93 -15.17
C PHE A 849 -6.29 42.07 -15.37
N TYR A 850 -6.75 42.00 -16.62
CA TYR A 850 -8.13 42.36 -16.99
C TYR A 850 -9.23 41.46 -16.41
N THR A 851 -8.93 40.17 -16.20
CA THR A 851 -9.89 39.18 -15.73
C THR A 851 -10.13 39.20 -14.22
N TYR A 852 -9.30 39.92 -13.47
CA TYR A 852 -9.35 39.97 -12.02
C TYR A 852 -10.69 40.52 -11.52
N HIS A 853 -11.36 39.79 -10.63
CA HIS A 853 -12.73 40.06 -10.16
C HIS A 853 -13.80 40.19 -11.25
N ASN A 854 -13.56 39.69 -12.46
CA ASN A 854 -14.51 39.72 -13.57
C ASN A 854 -14.86 38.29 -14.04
N VAL A 855 -15.98 37.75 -13.54
CA VAL A 855 -16.42 36.38 -13.83
C VAL A 855 -16.77 36.18 -15.32
N SER A 856 -17.43 37.16 -15.95
CA SER A 856 -17.84 37.03 -17.35
C SER A 856 -16.62 37.01 -18.28
N LEU A 857 -15.64 37.88 -18.03
CA LEU A 857 -14.40 37.89 -18.78
C LEU A 857 -13.55 36.64 -18.52
N SER A 858 -13.52 36.13 -17.27
CA SER A 858 -12.84 34.88 -16.93
C SER A 858 -13.43 33.67 -17.66
N LEU A 859 -14.76 33.58 -17.71
CA LEU A 859 -15.48 32.55 -18.46
C LEU A 859 -15.20 32.65 -19.97
N LEU A 860 -15.27 33.86 -20.53
CA LEU A 860 -15.00 34.11 -21.94
C LEU A 860 -13.56 33.73 -22.31
N THR A 861 -12.59 34.12 -21.48
CA THR A 861 -11.16 33.81 -21.66
C THR A 861 -10.94 32.31 -21.77
N TYR A 862 -11.46 31.55 -20.81
CA TYR A 862 -11.26 30.11 -20.78
C TYR A 862 -12.06 29.39 -21.88
N LEU A 863 -13.23 29.92 -22.27
CA LEU A 863 -14.00 29.41 -23.41
C LEU A 863 -13.24 29.60 -24.74
N LEU A 864 -12.69 30.79 -24.99
CA LEU A 864 -11.89 31.08 -26.18
C LEU A 864 -10.64 30.20 -26.22
N LEU A 865 -9.96 30.03 -25.09
CA LEU A 865 -8.82 29.12 -24.99
C LEU A 865 -9.21 27.67 -25.32
N SER A 866 -10.37 27.23 -24.81
CA SER A 866 -10.93 25.90 -25.10
C SER A 866 -11.22 25.72 -26.60
N VAL A 867 -11.73 26.76 -27.26
CA VAL A 867 -11.95 26.77 -28.73
C VAL A 867 -10.64 26.63 -29.48
N LYS A 868 -9.59 27.38 -29.11
CA LYS A 868 -8.26 27.29 -29.75
C LYS A 868 -7.59 25.93 -29.52
N THR A 869 -7.82 25.32 -28.36
CA THR A 869 -7.17 24.05 -28.01
C THR A 869 -7.86 22.81 -28.60
N PHE A 870 -9.20 22.79 -28.58
CA PHE A 870 -10.01 21.63 -28.93
C PHE A 870 -10.69 21.75 -30.30
N GLY A 871 -10.86 22.98 -30.78
CA GLY A 871 -11.56 23.29 -32.03
C GLY A 871 -13.04 23.64 -31.83
N PRO A 872 -13.57 24.63 -32.55
CA PRO A 872 -14.93 25.14 -32.35
C PRO A 872 -16.01 24.07 -32.60
N PHE A 873 -15.86 23.26 -33.65
CA PHE A 873 -16.87 22.25 -34.03
C PHE A 873 -16.98 21.12 -33.00
N LEU A 874 -15.84 20.52 -32.61
CA LEU A 874 -15.84 19.45 -31.61
C LEU A 874 -16.29 19.97 -30.23
N LEU A 875 -15.92 21.20 -29.86
CA LEU A 875 -16.36 21.81 -28.61
C LEU A 875 -17.88 22.02 -28.59
N PHE A 876 -18.44 22.56 -29.67
CA PHE A 876 -19.89 22.72 -29.83
C PHE A 876 -20.63 21.38 -29.69
N LEU A 877 -20.16 20.33 -30.38
CA LEU A 877 -20.74 18.99 -30.27
C LEU A 877 -20.62 18.42 -28.85
N SER A 878 -19.53 18.71 -28.14
CA SER A 878 -19.33 18.27 -26.76
C SER A 878 -20.31 18.97 -25.80
N LEU A 879 -20.54 20.27 -25.98
CA LEU A 879 -21.53 21.03 -25.20
C LEU A 879 -22.96 20.53 -25.47
N LEU A 880 -23.30 20.30 -26.73
CA LEU A 880 -24.59 19.71 -27.11
C LEU A 880 -24.77 18.33 -26.50
N SER A 881 -23.71 17.51 -26.54
CA SER A 881 -23.68 16.21 -25.88
C SER A 881 -23.90 16.31 -24.37
N PHE A 882 -23.28 17.29 -23.71
CA PHE A 882 -23.44 17.50 -22.27
C PHE A 882 -24.87 17.87 -21.90
N ILE A 883 -25.49 18.81 -22.63
CA ILE A 883 -26.90 19.20 -22.44
C ILE A 883 -27.80 17.99 -22.65
N PHE A 884 -27.65 17.27 -23.77
CA PHE A 884 -28.44 16.08 -24.06
C PHE A 884 -28.27 14.98 -23.01
N PHE A 885 -27.04 14.80 -22.53
CA PHE A 885 -26.71 13.84 -21.50
C PHE A 885 -27.38 14.20 -20.17
N LEU A 886 -27.35 15.46 -19.72
CA LEU A 886 -28.05 15.93 -18.51
C LEU A 886 -29.57 15.78 -18.63
N LEU A 887 -30.15 16.11 -19.78
CA LEU A 887 -31.59 15.99 -20.02
C LEU A 887 -32.06 14.53 -20.00
N ARG A 888 -31.25 13.58 -20.51
CA ARG A 888 -31.58 12.15 -20.53
C ARG A 888 -31.25 11.41 -19.23
N HIS A 889 -30.19 11.81 -18.55
CA HIS A 889 -29.69 11.13 -17.35
C HIS A 889 -29.98 11.97 -16.11
N ARG A 890 -31.02 11.58 -15.34
CA ARG A 890 -31.20 12.01 -13.93
C ARG A 890 -29.89 11.84 -13.14
N LEU A 891 -29.77 12.43 -11.95
CA LEU A 891 -28.65 12.27 -11.01
C LEU A 891 -28.38 10.78 -10.69
N LYS A 892 -27.61 10.13 -11.56
CA LYS A 892 -27.17 8.74 -11.48
C LYS A 892 -25.64 8.72 -11.31
N PRO A 893 -25.07 7.62 -10.80
CA PRO A 893 -23.62 7.53 -10.57
C PRO A 893 -22.78 7.77 -11.84
N GLU A 894 -23.27 7.42 -13.04
CA GLU A 894 -22.58 7.69 -14.31
C GLU A 894 -22.51 9.20 -14.62
N THR A 895 -23.59 9.94 -14.29
CA THR A 895 -23.64 11.39 -14.46
C THR A 895 -22.64 12.09 -13.54
N LEU A 896 -22.53 11.62 -12.30
CA LEU A 896 -21.55 12.15 -11.33
C LEU A 896 -20.11 11.91 -11.77
N ALA A 897 -19.82 10.77 -12.41
CA ALA A 897 -18.49 10.48 -12.93
C ALA A 897 -18.07 11.41 -14.08
N LEU A 898 -19.01 11.81 -14.95
CA LEU A 898 -18.74 12.81 -15.99
C LEU A 898 -18.56 14.21 -15.40
N ILE A 899 -19.29 14.56 -14.33
CA ILE A 899 -19.07 15.80 -13.57
C ILE A 899 -17.67 15.85 -12.94
N ALA A 900 -17.14 14.72 -12.47
CA ALA A 900 -15.77 14.67 -11.92
C ALA A 900 -14.73 15.16 -12.93
N PHE A 901 -14.85 14.77 -14.20
CA PHE A 901 -13.94 15.22 -15.27
C PHE A 901 -14.08 16.71 -15.59
N MET A 902 -15.17 17.36 -15.17
CA MET A 902 -15.37 18.79 -15.35
C MET A 902 -14.67 19.64 -14.29
N ALA A 903 -14.15 19.05 -13.20
CA ALA A 903 -13.59 19.82 -12.09
C ALA A 903 -12.50 20.85 -12.49
N PRO A 904 -11.57 20.54 -13.42
CA PRO A 904 -10.58 21.53 -13.88
C PRO A 904 -11.18 22.78 -14.52
N LEU A 905 -12.30 22.65 -15.25
CA LEU A 905 -12.96 23.80 -15.89
C LEU A 905 -13.40 24.83 -14.86
N GLY A 906 -14.06 24.37 -13.79
CA GLY A 906 -14.47 25.24 -12.69
C GLY A 906 -13.27 25.86 -11.96
N PHE A 907 -12.19 25.07 -11.75
CA PHE A 907 -10.98 25.54 -11.10
C PHE A 907 -10.29 26.68 -11.87
N TYR A 908 -10.10 26.54 -13.19
CA TYR A 908 -9.41 27.58 -13.96
C TYR A 908 -10.21 28.87 -14.03
N VAL A 909 -11.53 28.80 -14.23
CA VAL A 909 -12.38 30.00 -14.20
C VAL A 909 -12.28 30.72 -12.85
N LEU A 910 -12.32 29.96 -11.73
CA LEU A 910 -12.17 30.53 -10.39
C LEU A 910 -10.77 31.09 -10.13
N SER A 911 -9.71 30.43 -10.64
CA SER A 911 -8.33 30.85 -10.45
C SER A 911 -7.99 32.13 -11.23
N ILE A 912 -8.54 32.26 -12.44
CA ILE A 912 -8.42 33.47 -13.26
C ILE A 912 -9.20 34.62 -12.63
N TYR A 913 -10.41 34.35 -12.14
CA TYR A 913 -11.25 35.33 -11.43
C TYR A 913 -10.59 35.83 -10.15
N SER A 914 -10.03 34.93 -9.33
CA SER A 914 -9.39 35.26 -8.05
C SER A 914 -8.00 35.86 -8.19
N GLY A 915 -7.46 35.95 -9.41
CA GLY A 915 -6.12 36.46 -9.68
C GLY A 915 -4.99 35.51 -9.30
N GLN A 916 -5.27 34.23 -9.10
CA GLN A 916 -4.25 33.19 -8.83
C GLN A 916 -3.66 32.58 -10.10
N ALA A 917 -4.33 32.74 -11.24
CA ALA A 917 -3.84 32.37 -12.57
C ALA A 917 -4.06 33.52 -13.55
N LEU A 918 -3.16 33.68 -14.51
CA LEU A 918 -3.28 34.63 -15.62
C LEU A 918 -3.16 33.87 -16.93
N ILE A 919 -4.12 34.09 -17.82
CA ILE A 919 -4.13 33.62 -19.20
C ILE A 919 -4.29 34.85 -20.08
N LEU A 920 -3.36 35.06 -21.01
CA LEU A 920 -3.40 36.18 -21.94
C LEU A 920 -3.71 35.66 -23.34
N LEU A 921 -4.79 36.17 -23.93
CA LEU A 921 -5.19 35.90 -25.30
C LEU A 921 -5.24 37.23 -26.07
N PRO A 922 -4.75 37.28 -27.32
CA PRO A 922 -4.78 38.49 -28.15
C PRO A 922 -6.17 39.11 -28.33
N GLU A 923 -7.22 38.30 -28.19
CA GLU A 923 -8.61 38.73 -28.34
C GLU A 923 -9.21 39.44 -27.11
N ILE A 924 -8.47 39.56 -26.00
CA ILE A 924 -9.01 39.97 -24.69
C ILE A 924 -8.22 41.15 -24.11
N GLY A 925 -8.89 42.31 -23.96
CA GLY A 925 -8.32 43.53 -23.36
C GLY A 925 -8.66 44.80 -24.16
N PRO A 926 -8.48 46.00 -23.59
CA PRO A 926 -8.71 47.26 -24.29
C PRO A 926 -7.64 47.51 -25.37
N GLY A 927 -8.08 47.74 -26.62
CA GLY A 927 -7.22 48.25 -27.69
C GLY A 927 -6.39 47.23 -28.48
N HIS A 928 -6.82 45.95 -28.57
CA HIS A 928 -6.02 44.87 -29.20
C HIS A 928 -4.54 45.02 -28.81
N ASP A 929 -4.25 45.09 -27.51
CA ASP A 929 -2.87 44.98 -27.05
C ASP A 929 -2.36 43.66 -27.63
N PRO A 930 -1.39 43.65 -28.57
CA PRO A 930 -0.83 42.41 -29.10
C PRO A 930 0.02 41.69 -28.05
N GLY A 931 -0.31 41.89 -26.77
CA GLY A 931 0.15 41.23 -25.56
C GLY A 931 0.09 39.73 -25.76
N ARG A 932 1.27 39.24 -26.15
CA ARG A 932 1.70 37.89 -26.41
C ARG A 932 0.97 36.84 -25.56
N LEU A 933 0.66 35.73 -26.21
CA LEU A 933 0.15 34.47 -25.64
C LEU A 933 0.82 34.14 -24.31
N TYR A 934 0.06 33.71 -23.30
CA TYR A 934 0.62 33.29 -22.01
C TYR A 934 -0.25 32.26 -21.32
N ASN A 935 0.38 31.16 -20.90
CA ASN A 935 -0.25 30.06 -20.16
C ASN A 935 -1.40 29.36 -20.92
N ASP A 936 -1.34 29.33 -22.26
CA ASP A 936 -2.38 28.72 -23.09
C ASP A 936 -2.44 27.19 -22.95
N ARG A 937 -1.35 26.58 -22.47
CA ARG A 937 -1.27 25.15 -22.13
C ARG A 937 -2.38 24.68 -21.18
N HIS A 938 -2.95 25.55 -20.35
CA HIS A 938 -4.07 25.20 -19.46
C HIS A 938 -5.34 24.75 -20.20
N GLY A 939 -5.53 25.16 -21.46
CA GLY A 939 -6.65 24.74 -22.30
C GLY A 939 -6.70 23.22 -22.53
N ALA A 940 -5.56 22.53 -22.39
CA ALA A 940 -5.45 21.08 -22.58
C ALA A 940 -6.36 20.27 -21.63
N ALA A 941 -6.72 20.84 -20.47
CA ALA A 941 -7.57 20.17 -19.49
C ALA A 941 -9.00 19.89 -20.01
N VAL A 942 -9.48 20.61 -21.04
CA VAL A 942 -10.84 20.39 -21.60
C VAL A 942 -10.92 19.15 -22.50
N VAL A 943 -9.78 18.68 -23.03
CA VAL A 943 -9.75 17.64 -24.08
C VAL A 943 -10.33 16.31 -23.58
N VAL A 944 -9.93 15.87 -22.38
CA VAL A 944 -10.39 14.62 -21.75
C VAL A 944 -11.91 14.60 -21.53
N PRO A 945 -12.49 15.56 -20.82
CA PRO A 945 -13.93 15.56 -20.62
C PRO A 945 -14.72 15.67 -21.93
N ALA A 946 -14.28 16.52 -22.86
CA ALA A 946 -14.94 16.71 -24.14
C ALA A 946 -14.92 15.41 -24.98
N ALA A 947 -13.79 14.71 -25.02
CA ALA A 947 -13.66 13.42 -25.67
C ALA A 947 -14.61 12.35 -25.09
N LEU A 948 -14.79 12.30 -23.76
CA LEU A 948 -15.73 11.39 -23.11
C LEU A 948 -17.18 11.72 -23.45
N LEU A 949 -17.54 13.00 -23.49
CA LEU A 949 -18.87 13.47 -23.88
C LEU A 949 -19.17 13.09 -25.34
N LEU A 950 -18.28 13.40 -26.27
CA LEU A 950 -18.43 13.01 -27.67
C LEU A 950 -18.65 11.50 -27.84
N ALA A 951 -17.94 10.67 -27.08
CA ALA A 951 -18.14 9.23 -27.11
C ALA A 951 -19.58 8.83 -26.77
N THR A 952 -20.19 9.50 -25.78
CA THR A 952 -21.60 9.26 -25.41
C THR A 952 -22.57 9.70 -26.50
N LEU A 953 -22.33 10.85 -27.14
CA LEU A 953 -23.11 11.33 -28.29
C LEU A 953 -23.01 10.35 -29.46
N MET A 954 -21.80 9.93 -29.83
CA MET A 954 -21.56 9.02 -30.94
C MET A 954 -22.23 7.66 -30.71
N SER A 955 -22.15 7.12 -29.50
CA SER A 955 -22.81 5.85 -29.19
C SER A 955 -24.33 5.94 -29.15
N SER A 956 -24.91 7.06 -28.71
CA SER A 956 -26.37 7.19 -28.52
C SER A 956 -27.09 7.76 -29.74
N GLY A 957 -26.48 8.71 -30.45
CA GLY A 957 -27.01 9.34 -31.66
C GLY A 957 -26.92 8.44 -32.89
N LEU A 958 -25.80 7.74 -33.09
CA LEU A 958 -25.63 6.87 -34.27
C LEU A 958 -26.51 5.61 -34.23
N ARG A 959 -27.00 5.18 -33.05
CA ARG A 959 -27.95 4.07 -32.93
C ARG A 959 -29.31 4.33 -33.60
N LEU A 960 -29.62 5.59 -33.92
CA LEU A 960 -30.81 5.96 -34.70
C LEU A 960 -30.66 5.59 -36.18
N LEU A 961 -29.43 5.42 -36.69
CA LEU A 961 -29.13 5.04 -38.06
C LEU A 961 -29.06 3.50 -38.19
N ARG A 962 -29.69 2.91 -39.21
CA ARG A 962 -29.68 1.46 -39.46
C ARG A 962 -28.80 1.08 -40.67
N GLY A 963 -28.22 -0.12 -40.62
CA GLY A 963 -27.49 -0.70 -41.78
C GLY A 963 -26.21 0.06 -42.17
N ARG A 964 -25.99 0.24 -43.49
CA ARG A 964 -24.78 0.90 -44.04
C ARG A 964 -24.60 2.35 -43.56
N LEU A 965 -25.70 3.05 -43.24
CA LEU A 965 -25.68 4.42 -42.72
C LEU A 965 -25.02 4.51 -41.33
N HIS A 966 -25.09 3.45 -40.53
CA HIS A 966 -24.43 3.40 -39.22
C HIS A 966 -22.91 3.29 -39.35
N LEU A 967 -22.40 2.56 -40.34
CA LEU A 967 -20.97 2.47 -40.64
C LEU A 967 -20.46 3.80 -41.23
N LEU A 968 -21.22 4.38 -42.17
CA LEU A 968 -20.91 5.67 -42.77
C LEU A 968 -20.82 6.77 -41.69
N GLY A 969 -21.78 6.82 -40.76
CA GLY A 969 -21.77 7.79 -39.67
C GLY A 969 -20.53 7.67 -38.77
N ARG A 970 -20.03 6.45 -38.51
CA ARG A 970 -18.77 6.25 -37.77
C ARG A 970 -17.54 6.77 -38.53
N LEU A 971 -17.48 6.52 -39.84
CA LEU A 971 -16.41 7.02 -40.70
C LEU A 971 -16.42 8.55 -40.80
N VAL A 972 -17.61 9.15 -40.91
CA VAL A 972 -17.78 10.62 -40.89
C VAL A 972 -17.29 11.21 -39.58
N CYS A 973 -17.61 10.61 -38.42
CA CYS A 973 -17.09 11.09 -37.15
C CYS A 973 -15.56 10.97 -37.06
N ALA A 974 -14.97 9.87 -37.53
CA ALA A 974 -13.52 9.73 -37.59
C ALA A 974 -12.89 10.79 -38.51
N GLY A 975 -13.48 11.01 -39.70
CA GLY A 975 -13.06 12.05 -40.64
C GLY A 975 -13.17 13.46 -40.06
N ALA A 976 -14.22 13.76 -39.30
CA ALA A 976 -14.38 15.05 -38.62
C ALA A 976 -13.31 15.28 -37.54
N ILE A 977 -12.93 14.24 -36.79
CA ILE A 977 -11.84 14.31 -35.81
C ILE A 977 -10.50 14.60 -36.50
N CYS A 978 -10.19 13.86 -37.57
CA CYS A 978 -8.98 14.10 -38.36
C CYS A 978 -9.00 15.50 -39.01
N GLY A 979 -10.13 15.92 -39.58
CA GLY A 979 -10.30 17.24 -40.17
C GLY A 979 -10.10 18.37 -39.16
N GLN A 980 -10.64 18.23 -37.95
CA GLN A 980 -10.42 19.21 -36.87
C GLN A 980 -8.97 19.25 -36.41
N ALA A 981 -8.30 18.10 -36.30
CA ALA A 981 -6.88 18.03 -35.96
C ALA A 981 -6.02 18.74 -37.03
N CYS A 982 -6.28 18.48 -38.31
CA CYS A 982 -5.63 19.19 -39.42
C CYS A 982 -5.92 20.70 -39.40
N PHE A 983 -7.16 21.09 -39.10
CA PHE A 983 -7.54 22.51 -39.00
C PHE A 983 -6.78 23.22 -37.87
N ILE A 984 -6.66 22.59 -36.69
CA ILE A 984 -5.87 23.16 -35.56
C ILE A 984 -4.39 23.25 -35.95
N ALA A 985 -3.84 22.21 -36.59
CA ALA A 985 -2.45 22.24 -37.05
C ALA A 985 -2.20 23.34 -38.08
N ALA A 986 -3.15 23.58 -38.99
CA ALA A 986 -3.04 24.59 -40.05
C ALA A 986 -3.27 26.03 -39.57
N THR A 987 -4.17 26.23 -38.61
CA THR A 987 -4.48 27.57 -38.05
C THR A 987 -3.50 27.99 -36.95
N GLY A 988 -2.72 27.05 -36.43
CA GLY A 988 -1.70 27.28 -35.42
C GLY A 988 -1.97 26.52 -34.14
N ILE A 989 -0.97 25.76 -33.69
CA ILE A 989 -1.01 25.03 -32.42
C ILE A 989 -0.77 26.06 -31.30
N VAL A 990 -1.83 26.53 -30.65
CA VAL A 990 -1.75 27.63 -29.65
C VAL A 990 -0.70 27.37 -28.55
N THR A 991 -0.55 26.11 -28.12
CA THR A 991 0.45 25.72 -27.13
C THR A 991 1.89 25.76 -27.66
N LEU A 992 2.11 25.53 -28.95
CA LEU A 992 3.43 25.73 -29.58
C LEU A 992 3.72 27.22 -29.78
N GLN A 993 2.71 27.97 -30.21
CA GLN A 993 2.79 29.41 -30.45
C GLN A 993 3.17 30.21 -29.19
N ASP A 994 2.59 29.87 -28.03
CA ASP A 994 2.97 30.44 -26.73
C ASP A 994 4.45 30.19 -26.41
N GLY A 995 4.98 29.00 -26.74
CA GLY A 995 6.42 28.71 -26.59
C GLY A 995 7.32 29.45 -27.59
N LEU A 996 6.88 29.64 -28.83
CA LEU A 996 7.68 30.25 -29.89
C LEU A 996 7.81 31.77 -29.77
N TYR A 997 6.72 32.45 -29.41
CA TYR A 997 6.66 33.91 -29.38
C TYR A 997 5.72 34.47 -28.29
N GLY A 998 5.18 33.62 -27.42
CA GLY A 998 4.43 34.06 -26.25
C GLY A 998 5.32 34.61 -25.14
N ASN A 999 4.70 35.02 -24.04
CA ASN A 999 5.40 35.41 -22.81
C ASN A 999 5.98 34.19 -22.06
N SER A 1000 5.68 32.96 -22.50
CA SER A 1000 6.33 31.74 -21.99
C SER A 1000 7.71 31.49 -22.63
N CYS A 1001 8.02 32.16 -23.75
CA CYS A 1001 9.33 32.12 -24.42
C CYS A 1001 10.36 32.88 -23.59
N THR A 1002 11.48 32.23 -23.24
CA THR A 1002 12.58 32.88 -22.51
C THR A 1002 13.80 32.96 -23.43
N GLY A 1003 14.33 34.16 -23.66
CA GLY A 1003 15.49 34.34 -24.55
C GLY A 1003 16.82 34.18 -23.81
N THR A 1004 17.86 33.72 -24.53
CA THR A 1004 19.22 33.57 -23.98
C THR A 1004 19.77 34.91 -23.46
N HIS A 1005 20.25 34.93 -22.22
CA HIS A 1005 20.90 36.11 -21.66
C HIS A 1005 22.32 36.31 -22.23
N PRO A 1006 22.76 37.56 -22.52
CA PRO A 1006 24.14 37.86 -22.88
C PRO A 1006 25.18 37.33 -21.86
N VAL A 1007 24.79 37.27 -20.58
CA VAL A 1007 25.59 36.66 -19.51
C VAL A 1007 25.84 35.17 -19.79
N SER A 1008 24.83 34.41 -20.24
CA SER A 1008 24.97 33.00 -20.64
C SER A 1008 25.98 32.82 -21.77
N ILE A 1009 25.89 33.67 -22.81
CA ILE A 1009 26.80 33.64 -23.97
C ILE A 1009 28.24 33.95 -23.52
N TYR A 1010 28.41 34.96 -22.67
CA TYR A 1010 29.73 35.33 -22.15
C TYR A 1010 30.34 34.20 -21.32
N LEU A 1011 29.56 33.59 -20.44
CA LEU A 1011 30.02 32.45 -19.63
C LEU A 1011 30.35 31.24 -20.50
N ALA A 1012 29.56 30.92 -21.52
CA ALA A 1012 29.87 29.82 -22.44
C ALA A 1012 31.24 30.02 -23.13
N LYS A 1013 31.55 31.28 -23.47
CA LYS A 1013 32.80 31.68 -24.13
C LYS A 1013 34.02 31.71 -23.19
N HIS A 1014 33.83 32.20 -21.96
CA HIS A 1014 34.92 32.61 -21.07
C HIS A 1014 35.02 31.84 -19.74
N TYR A 1015 34.07 30.95 -19.43
CA TYR A 1015 34.08 30.24 -18.16
C TYR A 1015 35.24 29.23 -18.07
N ASN A 1016 36.12 29.44 -17.09
CA ASN A 1016 37.29 28.60 -16.83
C ASN A 1016 37.16 27.71 -15.59
N GLY A 1017 35.93 27.49 -15.11
CA GLY A 1017 35.66 26.82 -13.84
C GLY A 1017 35.52 27.80 -12.68
N GLY A 1018 35.41 27.26 -11.47
CA GLY A 1018 35.18 28.03 -10.25
C GLY A 1018 33.72 28.07 -9.82
N LEU A 1019 33.44 28.68 -8.66
CA LEU A 1019 32.07 28.79 -8.14
C LEU A 1019 31.43 30.13 -8.55
N ILE A 1020 30.15 30.08 -8.94
CA ILE A 1020 29.33 31.24 -9.32
C ILE A 1020 28.35 31.54 -8.20
N LEU A 1021 28.33 32.79 -7.71
CA LEU A 1021 27.31 33.28 -6.77
C LEU A 1021 26.20 34.01 -7.53
N GLU A 1022 24.94 33.63 -7.28
CA GLU A 1022 23.77 34.32 -7.86
C GLU A 1022 22.53 34.25 -6.95
N ASP A 1023 21.54 35.11 -7.23
CA ASP A 1023 20.16 34.98 -6.77
C ASP A 1023 19.29 34.61 -7.99
N VAL A 1024 18.90 33.34 -8.08
CA VAL A 1024 18.21 32.80 -9.28
C VAL A 1024 16.83 33.44 -9.47
N SER A 1025 16.17 33.86 -8.38
CA SER A 1025 14.78 34.31 -8.43
C SER A 1025 14.53 35.62 -9.13
N PRO A 1026 15.23 36.71 -8.78
CA PRO A 1026 15.03 38.00 -9.44
C PRO A 1026 15.74 38.10 -10.78
N THR A 1027 16.87 37.41 -10.96
CA THR A 1027 17.65 37.50 -12.21
C THR A 1027 17.02 36.71 -13.37
N ASN A 1028 16.24 35.67 -13.07
CA ASN A 1028 15.67 34.73 -14.05
C ASN A 1028 16.73 34.18 -15.03
N PHE A 1029 17.98 34.10 -14.57
CA PHE A 1029 19.13 33.67 -15.33
C PHE A 1029 19.45 32.21 -14.98
N ASP A 1030 19.73 31.39 -16.00
CA ASP A 1030 20.12 30.01 -15.82
C ASP A 1030 21.51 29.73 -16.41
N VAL A 1031 22.47 29.53 -15.51
CA VAL A 1031 23.87 29.19 -15.84
C VAL A 1031 24.03 27.96 -16.72
N SER A 1032 23.07 27.03 -16.72
CA SER A 1032 23.21 25.77 -17.44
C SER A 1032 22.95 25.91 -18.94
N GLU A 1033 22.34 27.01 -19.38
CA GLU A 1033 22.38 27.44 -20.79
C GLU A 1033 23.83 27.56 -21.28
N ALA A 1034 24.73 28.04 -20.43
CA ALA A 1034 26.16 28.17 -20.76
C ALA A 1034 26.94 26.83 -20.69
N GLY A 1035 26.25 25.69 -20.51
CA GLY A 1035 26.87 24.37 -20.35
C GLY A 1035 27.57 24.17 -19.00
N ILE A 1036 27.18 24.95 -17.97
CA ILE A 1036 27.80 24.91 -16.64
C ILE A 1036 26.99 24.01 -15.72
N ASN A 1037 27.66 23.05 -15.07
CA ASN A 1037 27.03 22.19 -14.07
C ASN A 1037 26.59 22.99 -12.84
N PHE A 1038 25.39 22.70 -12.33
CA PHE A 1038 24.80 23.37 -11.17
C PHE A 1038 25.61 23.18 -9.88
N ARG A 1039 26.43 22.12 -9.77
CA ARG A 1039 27.39 21.98 -8.65
C ARG A 1039 28.39 23.13 -8.53
N ASN A 1040 28.57 23.91 -9.60
CA ASN A 1040 29.44 25.08 -9.61
C ASN A 1040 28.69 26.37 -9.24
N VAL A 1041 27.42 26.28 -8.83
CA VAL A 1041 26.56 27.44 -8.58
C VAL A 1041 26.15 27.44 -7.11
N ILE A 1042 26.40 28.56 -6.45
CA ILE A 1042 25.93 28.85 -5.10
C ILE A 1042 24.77 29.84 -5.23
N TYR A 1043 23.57 29.36 -4.96
CA TYR A 1043 22.33 30.16 -5.04
C TYR A 1043 21.55 30.08 -3.73
N ASP A 1044 20.42 30.77 -3.62
CA ASP A 1044 19.63 30.85 -2.40
C ASP A 1044 19.20 29.48 -1.84
N GLY A 1045 19.00 28.48 -2.71
CA GLY A 1045 18.76 27.08 -2.32
C GLY A 1045 19.98 26.31 -1.79
N SER A 1046 21.19 26.87 -1.87
CA SER A 1046 22.42 26.31 -1.29
C SER A 1046 22.54 26.57 0.23
N GLY A 1047 21.56 27.24 0.83
CA GLY A 1047 21.42 27.38 2.28
C GLY A 1047 22.60 28.08 2.95
N GLN A 1048 23.27 27.39 3.88
CA GLN A 1048 24.39 27.98 4.63
C GLN A 1048 25.57 28.38 3.73
N LEU A 1049 25.82 27.63 2.65
CA LEU A 1049 26.91 27.93 1.71
C LEU A 1049 26.68 29.27 1.02
N TRP A 1050 25.43 29.58 0.66
CA TRP A 1050 25.07 30.88 0.08
C TRP A 1050 25.23 32.02 1.08
N GLN A 1051 24.84 31.82 2.33
CA GLN A 1051 25.05 32.80 3.41
C GLN A 1051 26.54 33.03 3.74
N GLN A 1052 27.40 32.04 3.51
CA GLN A 1052 28.86 32.20 3.61
C GLN A 1052 29.39 32.99 2.42
N ALA A 1053 28.93 32.66 1.21
CA ALA A 1053 29.34 33.33 -0.02
C ALA A 1053 28.97 34.81 -0.05
N LEU A 1054 27.80 35.19 0.48
CA LEU A 1054 27.40 36.59 0.62
C LEU A 1054 28.28 37.38 1.60
N ARG A 1055 28.77 36.72 2.67
CA ARG A 1055 29.55 37.38 3.73
C ARG A 1055 31.02 37.57 3.37
N ASN A 1056 31.61 36.62 2.63
CA ASN A 1056 33.02 36.68 2.23
C ASN A 1056 33.24 36.15 0.80
N PRO A 1057 32.70 36.82 -0.22
CA PRO A 1057 32.68 36.30 -1.59
C PRO A 1057 34.08 35.99 -2.13
N GLY A 1058 35.09 36.81 -1.82
CA GLY A 1058 36.46 36.65 -2.33
C GLY A 1058 37.18 35.35 -1.93
N ALA A 1059 36.74 34.70 -0.84
CA ALA A 1059 37.28 33.40 -0.43
C ALA A 1059 36.45 32.20 -0.92
N THR A 1060 35.19 32.43 -1.27
CA THR A 1060 34.21 31.36 -1.56
C THR A 1060 33.87 31.20 -3.03
N VAL A 1061 33.93 32.26 -3.83
CA VAL A 1061 33.48 32.23 -5.23
C VAL A 1061 34.42 32.95 -6.17
N ASP A 1062 34.37 32.55 -7.44
CA ASP A 1062 35.22 33.06 -8.50
C ASP A 1062 34.46 34.01 -9.44
N TRP A 1063 33.14 33.82 -9.52
CA TRP A 1063 32.22 34.59 -10.34
C TRP A 1063 31.05 35.09 -9.50
N ILE A 1064 30.54 36.27 -9.82
CA ILE A 1064 29.33 36.82 -9.17
C ILE A 1064 28.42 37.38 -10.25
N VAL A 1065 27.16 36.94 -10.24
CA VAL A 1065 26.07 37.49 -11.05
C VAL A 1065 25.12 38.23 -10.12
N LEU A 1066 24.86 39.49 -10.42
CA LEU A 1066 23.90 40.31 -9.68
C LEU A 1066 23.24 41.34 -10.59
N ASN A 1067 22.04 41.80 -10.24
CA ASN A 1067 21.31 42.84 -10.95
C ASN A 1067 21.01 44.03 -10.04
N PRO A 1068 21.78 45.14 -10.13
CA PRO A 1068 21.58 46.30 -9.28
C PRO A 1068 20.26 47.04 -9.54
N ARG A 1069 19.63 46.85 -10.71
CA ARG A 1069 18.33 47.47 -11.04
C ARG A 1069 17.17 46.84 -10.28
N LEU A 1070 17.35 45.62 -9.78
CA LEU A 1070 16.31 44.85 -9.10
C LEU A 1070 16.49 44.93 -7.59
N SER A 1071 15.62 45.68 -6.91
CA SER A 1071 15.63 45.76 -5.44
C SER A 1071 15.32 44.41 -4.76
N SER A 1072 14.74 43.46 -5.49
CA SER A 1072 14.49 42.10 -5.03
C SER A 1072 15.76 41.23 -4.97
N ASP A 1073 16.80 41.54 -5.77
CA ASP A 1073 18.05 40.78 -5.81
C ASP A 1073 18.81 40.86 -4.48
N ARG A 1074 18.90 39.71 -3.81
CA ARG A 1074 19.57 39.60 -2.50
C ARG A 1074 21.09 39.63 -2.61
N VAL A 1075 21.66 39.17 -3.72
CA VAL A 1075 23.10 39.29 -3.98
C VAL A 1075 23.43 40.77 -4.24
N ALA A 1076 22.65 41.47 -5.06
CA ALA A 1076 22.85 42.90 -5.30
C ALA A 1076 22.66 43.75 -4.04
N ARG A 1077 21.70 43.39 -3.17
CA ARG A 1077 21.51 44.05 -1.86
C ARG A 1077 22.68 43.81 -0.89
N ALA A 1078 23.23 42.60 -0.87
CA ALA A 1078 24.37 42.28 -0.01
C ALA A 1078 25.70 42.84 -0.56
N LEU A 1079 25.81 42.93 -1.88
CA LEU A 1079 27.00 43.34 -2.62
C LEU A 1079 26.65 44.48 -3.61
N PRO A 1080 26.30 45.68 -3.11
CA PRO A 1080 26.07 46.83 -3.98
C PRO A 1080 27.34 47.15 -4.80
N PRO A 1081 27.25 47.82 -5.96
CA PRO A 1081 28.39 48.11 -6.83
C PRO A 1081 29.60 48.76 -6.14
N ASP A 1082 29.36 49.58 -5.11
CA ASP A 1082 30.40 50.26 -4.34
C ASP A 1082 30.93 49.45 -3.14
N SER A 1083 30.49 48.20 -2.98
CA SER A 1083 30.84 47.35 -1.84
C SER A 1083 32.35 47.06 -1.78
N PRO A 1084 33.00 47.23 -0.62
CA PRO A 1084 34.41 46.88 -0.47
C PRO A 1084 34.67 45.38 -0.69
N LEU A 1085 33.64 44.53 -0.53
CA LEU A 1085 33.71 43.09 -0.77
C LEU A 1085 33.87 42.73 -2.26
N LEU A 1086 33.57 43.65 -3.18
CA LEU A 1086 33.77 43.46 -4.62
C LEU A 1086 35.17 43.87 -5.11
N ARG A 1087 36.01 44.51 -4.27
CA ARG A 1087 37.39 44.90 -4.64
C ARG A 1087 38.24 43.76 -5.22
N PRO A 1088 38.16 42.50 -4.72
CA PRO A 1088 38.88 41.37 -5.30
C PRO A 1088 38.41 40.97 -6.70
N PHE A 1089 37.28 41.50 -7.18
CA PHE A 1089 36.67 41.17 -8.46
C PHE A 1089 36.84 42.30 -9.48
N ARG A 1090 36.74 41.96 -10.76
CA ARG A 1090 36.64 42.89 -11.88
C ARG A 1090 35.31 42.69 -12.60
N LEU A 1091 34.65 43.78 -12.98
CA LEU A 1091 33.45 43.73 -13.80
C LEU A 1091 33.85 43.32 -15.23
N VAL A 1092 33.26 42.25 -15.75
CA VAL A 1092 33.62 41.70 -17.07
C VAL A 1092 32.52 41.85 -18.12
N LEU A 1093 31.26 41.98 -17.69
CA LEU A 1093 30.12 42.23 -18.56
C LEU A 1093 29.04 43.01 -17.81
N ILE A 1094 28.41 43.94 -18.50
CA ILE A 1094 27.11 44.51 -18.12
C ILE A 1094 26.15 44.13 -19.24
N ASP A 1095 25.08 43.41 -18.93
CA ASP A 1095 23.99 43.16 -19.86
C ASP A 1095 23.13 44.43 -19.96
N PRO A 1096 23.14 45.14 -21.10
CA PRO A 1096 22.38 46.37 -21.24
C PRO A 1096 20.86 46.15 -21.18
N ARG A 1097 20.38 44.93 -21.51
CA ARG A 1097 18.95 44.59 -21.54
C ARG A 1097 18.42 44.36 -20.14
N SER A 1098 18.97 43.38 -19.43
CA SER A 1098 18.51 43.01 -18.08
C SER A 1098 19.05 43.94 -16.98
N GLY A 1099 20.18 44.61 -17.22
CA GLY A 1099 20.92 45.31 -16.18
C GLY A 1099 21.78 44.39 -15.30
N MET A 1100 21.94 43.11 -15.67
CA MET A 1100 22.80 42.18 -14.94
C MET A 1100 24.29 42.53 -15.10
N HIS A 1101 25.02 42.44 -14.00
CA HIS A 1101 26.46 42.62 -13.94
C HIS A 1101 27.11 41.27 -13.67
N LEU A 1102 28.15 40.94 -14.45
CA LEU A 1102 28.99 39.76 -14.24
C LEU A 1102 30.37 40.18 -13.76
N TYR A 1103 30.78 39.67 -12.62
CA TYR A 1103 32.11 39.91 -12.02
C TYR A 1103 32.96 38.64 -12.04
N TYR A 1104 34.28 38.82 -12.20
CA TYR A 1104 35.28 37.75 -12.14
C TYR A 1104 36.41 38.08 -11.17
N HIS A 1105 36.89 37.09 -10.41
CA HIS A 1105 37.93 37.28 -9.41
C HIS A 1105 39.30 37.64 -10.04
N ARG A 1106 39.96 38.70 -9.54
CA ARG A 1106 41.23 39.24 -10.09
C ARG A 1106 42.41 38.31 -9.88
N GLY A 1107 42.42 37.53 -8.81
CA GLY A 1107 43.49 36.59 -8.46
C GLY A 1107 43.45 35.23 -9.18
N ARG A 1108 42.64 35.09 -10.24
CA ARG A 1108 42.44 33.84 -10.98
C ARG A 1108 43.05 33.91 -12.39
N PRO A 1109 43.27 32.75 -13.05
CA PRO A 1109 43.88 32.70 -14.37
C PRO A 1109 43.14 33.55 -15.42
N PRO A 1110 43.82 33.99 -16.49
CA PRO A 1110 43.18 34.70 -17.59
C PRO A 1110 42.01 33.91 -18.18
N LEU A 1111 41.01 34.64 -18.70
CA LEU A 1111 39.80 34.03 -19.25
C LEU A 1111 40.10 33.42 -20.63
N PRO A 1112 39.71 32.16 -20.87
CA PRO A 1112 39.82 31.54 -22.18
C PRO A 1112 38.88 32.20 -23.18
N GLU A 1113 39.12 31.97 -24.47
CA GLU A 1113 38.21 32.35 -25.53
C GLU A 1113 37.80 31.09 -26.30
N ARG A 1114 36.51 30.73 -26.21
CA ARG A 1114 35.94 29.54 -26.86
C ARG A 1114 34.93 29.92 -27.95
N PRO A 1115 34.73 29.10 -28.99
CA PRO A 1115 33.63 29.31 -29.91
C PRO A 1115 32.29 29.22 -29.15
N ILE A 1116 31.34 30.08 -29.50
CA ILE A 1116 30.00 30.03 -28.93
C ILE A 1116 29.29 28.77 -29.44
N PRO A 1117 28.74 27.91 -28.56
CA PRO A 1117 27.93 26.79 -28.98
C PRO A 1117 26.82 27.22 -29.95
N PRO A 1118 26.66 26.57 -31.12
CA PRO A 1118 25.65 26.97 -32.10
C PRO A 1118 24.23 27.00 -31.51
N GLU A 1119 23.93 26.08 -30.58
CA GLU A 1119 22.63 25.96 -29.92
C GLU A 1119 22.22 27.22 -29.14
N LEU A 1120 23.20 27.92 -28.53
CA LEU A 1120 22.97 29.18 -27.81
C LEU A 1120 22.60 30.35 -28.73
N LEU A 1121 22.87 30.22 -30.04
CA LEU A 1121 22.64 31.26 -31.05
C LEU A 1121 21.37 31.00 -31.90
N THR A 1122 20.80 29.79 -31.85
CA THR A 1122 19.68 29.36 -32.70
C THR A 1122 18.33 29.27 -31.99
N ALA A 1123 18.27 28.91 -30.70
CA ALA A 1123 17.02 28.46 -30.08
C ALA A 1123 15.94 29.54 -29.82
N HIS A 1124 16.28 30.84 -29.82
CA HIS A 1124 15.38 31.89 -29.29
C HIS A 1124 15.18 33.13 -30.19
N ARG A 1125 15.46 33.04 -31.49
CA ARG A 1125 15.39 34.20 -32.41
C ARG A 1125 13.99 34.82 -32.56
N LEU A 1126 12.94 34.10 -32.15
CA LEU A 1126 11.55 34.53 -32.26
C LEU A 1126 10.92 34.96 -30.93
N CYS A 1127 11.62 34.80 -29.78
CA CYS A 1127 11.14 35.40 -28.53
C CYS A 1127 11.09 36.92 -28.76
N PRO A 1128 9.91 37.52 -28.68
CA PRO A 1128 9.78 38.90 -29.11
C PRO A 1128 10.57 39.81 -28.17
N ASN A 1129 11.51 40.58 -28.75
CA ASN A 1129 12.32 41.54 -28.01
C ASN A 1129 11.35 42.63 -27.50
N ASP A 1130 11.27 42.81 -26.18
CA ASP A 1130 10.82 44.08 -25.62
C ASP A 1130 11.97 45.09 -25.64
#